data_AF-A0A6J6BV26-F1
#
_entry.id   AF-A0A6J6BV26-F1
#
_cell.length_a   1.000
_cell.length_b   1.000
_cell.length_c   1.000
_cell.angle_alpha   90.00
_cell.angle_beta   90.00
_cell.angle_gamma   90.00
#
_symmetry.space_group_name_H-M   'P 1'
#
loop_
_entity.id
_entity.type
_entity.pdbx_description
1 polymer ?
#
loop_
_entity_poly.entity_id
_entity_poly.type
_entity_poly.pdbx_seq_one_letter_code
_entity_poly.pdbx_strand_id
1 'polypeptide(L)'
;MKAVGAIRLVTAACALALLVSGCAAGTASETNTPSTSSNVVDIKDIVLTNLSGDCADYSASYQAKVSDLKLKNEFISVLTVTDDDASCTVTSNDIPNYDFNDDSAHFATPLAEQNLVLNIPRNPVAASTSTELSLSFYNAVMLNGVVLDQLANGCYRPDDSAADSDGNIANGCGELVDWRLDPLGKVKFGTDSHNGHTQPGGLYHYHGNPLTLFDPEETKQGSPVIGFAADGFPIYGPHYLDPTSGQLLEATSGYTLRSGSRPEDAGSPGGAYDGTYIQDYEFTGVGTLDECNGMTVDGQYGYYVTSSYPYVMGCFKGNPDPSFVKGAESFLWNIVAFATACVSTLVLIAILVRRRRVRKSSNDQPKTPEKKEQRIMIKKLSKRAWALLGATTALVVVSGALWFAVDSSYTPVPLGAPGVVADNFLEGSLTKAIAEEDCTLTDGTETSCYRISVTGIPVDTTIGPFCPKTTSSTAEESGIWLDGSKLYDADGAFILDLATIYGDAKWKLYDDKGNVNITDTKEEFQGAARPDVQDDLKYNCVEGKYEWTNTGEAVPISMLVPKTPMKAASSSTTAGTDLGVTLNGLVIAPSAPVDAILGAYTIAAFDDCGGHFNPIEGYHMHAYTDCAGADYDASIEDPNAETKQIGYALDGVAVFAPLAHDSTIELDECNGRTTDKDGYHYYAQSPELNRIVKCFNGLTAVDDAAATAQTATDGQSPAAGQGPPSGQGPPGGGAPSGVNPETLAWIIGGSVLGGGALVGGGFVIAKRRSNRRVKA
;
A
#
# COMPACT_ATOMS: atom_id res chain seq x y z
N MET A 1 52.11 -44.05 -34.37
CA MET A 1 51.06 -43.79 -35.37
C MET A 1 49.76 -43.63 -34.60
N LYS A 2 49.48 -42.38 -34.21
CA LYS A 2 48.54 -41.48 -34.89
C LYS A 2 47.09 -41.83 -34.57
N ALA A 3 46.66 -41.28 -33.44
CA ALA A 3 45.31 -40.82 -33.23
C ALA A 3 44.94 -39.81 -34.33
N VAL A 4 43.91 -40.12 -35.11
CA VAL A 4 43.10 -39.16 -35.88
C VAL A 4 41.68 -39.71 -35.84
N GLY A 5 40.90 -39.27 -34.87
CA GLY A 5 39.48 -39.56 -34.74
C GLY A 5 38.91 -38.57 -33.74
N ALA A 6 37.88 -37.84 -34.16
CA ALA A 6 37.16 -36.81 -33.40
C ALA A 6 37.84 -35.42 -33.25
N ILE A 7 38.10 -34.74 -34.38
CA ILE A 7 38.00 -33.26 -34.49
C ILE A 7 37.40 -32.95 -35.88
N ARG A 8 36.09 -33.17 -36.02
CA ARG A 8 35.24 -32.67 -37.12
C ARG A 8 33.77 -32.69 -36.68
N LEU A 9 33.44 -31.89 -35.69
CA LEU A 9 32.08 -31.45 -35.31
C LEU A 9 32.34 -30.33 -34.28
N VAL A 10 31.56 -29.24 -34.26
CA VAL A 10 31.75 -27.99 -33.47
C VAL A 10 32.41 -26.80 -34.20
N THR A 11 32.39 -26.72 -35.54
CA THR A 11 32.57 -25.43 -36.25
C THR A 11 31.50 -25.21 -37.32
N ALA A 12 30.23 -25.23 -36.91
CA ALA A 12 29.10 -24.84 -37.74
C ALA A 12 27.85 -24.55 -36.87
N ALA A 13 27.91 -23.55 -35.98
CA ALA A 13 26.74 -23.00 -35.28
C ALA A 13 27.08 -21.64 -34.66
N CYS A 14 27.39 -20.65 -35.50
CA CYS A 14 27.36 -19.22 -35.14
C CYS A 14 27.58 -18.38 -36.41
N ALA A 15 26.64 -18.45 -37.34
CA ALA A 15 26.49 -17.51 -38.46
C ALA A 15 25.20 -17.85 -39.23
N LEU A 16 24.03 -17.46 -38.73
CA LEU A 16 22.86 -17.08 -39.54
C LEU A 16 21.72 -16.59 -38.62
N ALA A 17 21.69 -15.29 -38.36
CA ALA A 17 20.46 -14.59 -38.00
C ALA A 17 20.56 -13.22 -38.67
N LEU A 18 19.98 -13.11 -39.88
CA LEU A 18 19.52 -11.85 -40.49
C LEU A 18 18.77 -12.19 -41.79
N LEU A 19 17.47 -11.88 -41.76
CA LEU A 19 16.54 -11.63 -42.88
C LEU A 19 16.21 -12.79 -43.83
N VAL A 20 14.93 -13.19 -43.88
CA VAL A 20 14.04 -13.08 -45.06
C VAL A 20 12.58 -13.32 -44.61
N SER A 21 11.73 -12.31 -44.79
CA SER A 21 10.27 -12.44 -44.87
C SER A 21 9.86 -13.18 -46.15
N GLY A 22 8.85 -14.05 -46.08
CA GLY A 22 8.22 -14.59 -47.28
C GLY A 22 7.22 -15.72 -47.03
N CYS A 23 5.95 -15.41 -47.26
CA CYS A 23 4.74 -16.23 -47.20
C CYS A 23 4.85 -17.70 -47.66
N ALA A 24 4.18 -18.60 -46.93
CA ALA A 24 3.48 -19.75 -47.52
C ALA A 24 2.29 -20.14 -46.61
N ALA A 25 1.09 -20.08 -47.20
CA ALA A 25 -0.16 -20.51 -46.59
C ALA A 25 -0.28 -22.03 -46.53
N GLY A 26 -0.96 -22.55 -45.51
CA GLY A 26 -1.77 -23.76 -45.64
C GLY A 26 -1.75 -24.76 -44.47
N THR A 27 -2.93 -24.90 -43.88
CA THR A 27 -3.50 -26.07 -43.17
C THR A 27 -3.18 -26.27 -41.68
N ALA A 28 -4.25 -26.11 -40.91
CA ALA A 28 -4.41 -26.32 -39.48
C ALA A 28 -4.28 -27.79 -39.08
N SER A 29 -3.62 -28.01 -37.94
CA SER A 29 -3.86 -29.15 -37.06
C SER A 29 -3.65 -28.63 -35.65
N GLU A 30 -4.75 -28.51 -34.90
CA GLU A 30 -4.77 -28.15 -33.49
C GLU A 30 -3.97 -29.17 -32.68
N THR A 31 -2.97 -28.69 -31.96
CA THR A 31 -2.41 -29.38 -30.80
C THR A 31 -2.57 -28.44 -29.61
N ASN A 32 -3.52 -28.80 -28.74
CA ASN A 32 -3.81 -28.13 -27.48
C ASN A 32 -2.53 -28.04 -26.62
N THR A 33 -2.04 -26.82 -26.47
CA THR A 33 -1.11 -26.44 -25.39
C THR A 33 -1.98 -26.10 -24.18
N PRO A 34 -1.82 -26.74 -23.01
CA PRO A 34 -2.54 -26.33 -21.82
C PRO A 34 -1.99 -24.98 -21.36
N SER A 35 -2.84 -23.95 -21.34
CA SER A 35 -2.52 -22.66 -20.73
C SER A 35 -2.63 -22.79 -19.21
N THR A 36 -1.49 -22.92 -18.55
CA THR A 36 -1.38 -22.75 -17.09
C THR A 36 -1.50 -21.26 -16.77
N SER A 37 -2.68 -20.83 -16.32
CA SER A 37 -2.88 -19.54 -15.67
C SER A 37 -2.24 -19.59 -14.29
N SER A 38 -1.25 -18.73 -14.05
CA SER A 38 -0.77 -18.41 -12.70
C SER A 38 -1.93 -17.81 -11.90
N ASN A 39 -2.26 -18.35 -10.73
CA ASN A 39 -3.24 -17.75 -9.83
C ASN A 39 -2.68 -16.41 -9.31
N VAL A 40 -3.34 -15.31 -9.66
CA VAL A 40 -2.97 -13.95 -9.23
C VAL A 40 -4.06 -13.45 -8.28
N VAL A 41 -3.69 -13.02 -7.08
CA VAL A 41 -4.57 -12.51 -6.04
C VAL A 41 -4.93 -11.05 -6.34
N ASP A 42 -6.21 -10.72 -6.48
CA ASP A 42 -6.62 -9.31 -6.56
C ASP A 42 -6.47 -8.64 -5.19
N ILE A 43 -5.77 -7.51 -5.14
CA ILE A 43 -5.50 -6.71 -3.94
C ILE A 43 -6.07 -5.30 -4.04
N LYS A 44 -6.95 -5.02 -5.00
CA LYS A 44 -7.59 -3.71 -5.12
C LYS A 44 -8.24 -3.28 -3.79
N ASP A 45 -7.79 -2.15 -3.24
CA ASP A 45 -8.29 -1.53 -2.00
C ASP A 45 -8.34 -2.48 -0.78
N ILE A 46 -7.48 -3.50 -0.76
CA ILE A 46 -7.47 -4.51 0.30
C ILE A 46 -6.89 -3.97 1.60
N VAL A 47 -7.54 -4.31 2.72
CA VAL A 47 -6.98 -4.21 4.06
C VAL A 47 -6.31 -5.53 4.43
N LEU A 48 -5.04 -5.48 4.81
CA LEU A 48 -4.28 -6.65 5.21
C LEU A 48 -4.63 -7.06 6.65
N THR A 49 -4.48 -8.34 6.97
CA THR A 49 -4.78 -8.89 8.31
C THR A 49 -3.66 -9.77 8.88
N ASN A 50 -2.70 -10.20 8.04
CA ASN A 50 -1.64 -11.10 8.47
C ASN A 50 -0.62 -10.35 9.36
N LEU A 51 -0.27 -10.95 10.50
CA LEU A 51 0.66 -10.42 11.50
C LEU A 51 2.06 -11.01 11.39
N SER A 52 2.28 -11.95 10.46
CA SER A 52 3.56 -12.65 10.38
C SER A 52 4.70 -11.71 10.02
N GLY A 53 5.75 -11.73 10.84
CA GLY A 53 7.01 -11.02 10.56
C GLY A 53 7.93 -11.73 9.56
N ASP A 54 7.53 -12.88 8.99
CA ASP A 54 8.28 -13.59 7.96
C ASP A 54 7.69 -13.31 6.58
N CYS A 55 8.49 -12.70 5.69
CA CYS A 55 8.05 -12.33 4.35
C CYS A 55 7.57 -13.51 3.49
N ALA A 56 7.97 -14.75 3.82
CA ALA A 56 7.55 -15.94 3.09
C ALA A 56 6.07 -16.27 3.29
N ASP A 57 5.47 -15.82 4.39
CA ASP A 57 4.04 -15.99 4.63
C ASP A 57 3.18 -15.09 3.71
N TYR A 58 3.84 -14.27 2.88
CA TYR A 58 3.24 -13.41 1.87
C TYR A 58 3.60 -13.84 0.44
N SER A 59 4.19 -15.03 0.26
CA SER A 59 4.56 -15.56 -1.07
C SER A 59 3.34 -15.84 -1.94
N ALA A 60 3.06 -14.92 -2.87
CA ALA A 60 2.06 -15.06 -3.92
C ALA A 60 2.31 -14.04 -5.04
N SER A 61 1.56 -14.16 -6.13
CA SER A 61 1.40 -13.08 -7.12
C SER A 61 0.12 -12.31 -6.82
N TYR A 62 0.21 -10.99 -6.82
CA TYR A 62 -0.86 -10.06 -6.53
C TYR A 62 -1.04 -9.08 -7.70
N GLN A 63 -2.26 -8.63 -7.93
CA GLN A 63 -2.57 -7.58 -8.89
C GLN A 63 -3.70 -6.67 -8.40
N ALA A 64 -3.81 -5.47 -8.96
CA ALA A 64 -5.01 -4.64 -8.77
C ALA A 64 -5.24 -3.79 -10.02
N LYS A 65 -6.49 -3.67 -10.48
CA LYS A 65 -6.82 -2.68 -11.51
C LYS A 65 -7.06 -1.33 -10.85
N VAL A 66 -6.33 -0.32 -11.28
CA VAL A 66 -6.36 1.01 -10.65
C VAL A 66 -6.37 2.12 -11.69
N SER A 67 -6.85 3.28 -11.28
CA SER A 67 -6.97 4.48 -12.11
C SER A 67 -6.16 5.64 -11.54
N ASP A 68 -5.49 6.37 -12.41
CA ASP A 68 -5.06 7.73 -12.14
C ASP A 68 -6.28 8.65 -12.18
N LEU A 69 -6.71 9.17 -11.04
CA LEU A 69 -7.96 9.92 -10.91
C LEU A 69 -7.95 11.25 -11.67
N LYS A 70 -6.79 11.86 -11.93
CA LYS A 70 -6.68 13.12 -12.69
C LYS A 70 -6.44 12.91 -14.17
N LEU A 71 -5.54 11.99 -14.52
CA LEU A 71 -5.17 11.74 -15.92
C LEU A 71 -6.09 10.72 -16.60
N LYS A 72 -6.90 9.99 -15.82
CA LYS A 72 -7.85 8.97 -16.29
C LYS A 72 -7.18 7.83 -17.06
N ASN A 73 -5.92 7.54 -16.73
CA ASN A 73 -5.19 6.38 -17.24
C ASN A 73 -5.45 5.18 -16.33
N GLU A 74 -5.64 4.01 -16.91
CA GLU A 74 -5.76 2.75 -16.19
C GLU A 74 -4.41 2.05 -16.10
N PHE A 75 -4.14 1.42 -14.96
CA PHE A 75 -2.95 0.61 -14.71
C PHE A 75 -3.36 -0.73 -14.08
N ILE A 76 -2.47 -1.71 -14.19
CA ILE A 76 -2.55 -2.95 -13.44
C ILE A 76 -1.37 -2.95 -12.47
N SER A 77 -1.64 -2.82 -11.18
CA SER A 77 -0.64 -3.12 -10.16
C SER A 77 -0.25 -4.58 -10.22
N VAL A 78 1.04 -4.86 -10.09
CA VAL A 78 1.60 -6.21 -10.07
C VAL A 78 2.66 -6.27 -8.99
N LEU A 79 2.45 -7.15 -8.03
CA LEU A 79 3.41 -7.54 -7.00
C LEU A 79 3.56 -9.06 -7.07
N THR A 80 4.79 -9.57 -6.93
CA THR A 80 5.00 -11.00 -6.72
C THR A 80 6.06 -11.19 -5.67
N VAL A 81 5.74 -12.00 -4.67
CA VAL A 81 6.64 -12.39 -3.60
C VAL A 81 6.93 -13.87 -3.79
N THR A 82 8.21 -14.20 -3.81
CA THR A 82 8.70 -15.59 -3.83
C THR A 82 9.71 -15.75 -2.73
N ASP A 83 9.81 -16.92 -2.12
CA ASP A 83 10.72 -17.15 -1.01
C ASP A 83 11.60 -18.38 -1.17
N ASP A 84 12.72 -18.35 -0.45
CA ASP A 84 13.53 -19.52 -0.11
C ASP A 84 13.84 -19.51 1.39
N ASP A 85 14.70 -20.43 1.85
CA ASP A 85 15.06 -20.56 3.27
C ASP A 85 15.75 -19.29 3.84
N ALA A 86 16.26 -18.38 3.00
CA ALA A 86 17.08 -17.24 3.42
C ALA A 86 16.41 -15.88 3.21
N SER A 87 15.66 -15.72 2.12
CA SER A 87 15.11 -14.42 1.70
C SER A 87 13.83 -14.57 0.89
N CYS A 88 13.07 -13.48 0.81
CA CYS A 88 12.00 -13.32 -0.15
C CYS A 88 12.43 -12.36 -1.26
N THR A 89 12.23 -12.75 -2.52
CA THR A 89 12.37 -11.88 -3.67
C THR A 89 11.00 -11.29 -4.02
N VAL A 90 10.92 -9.97 -3.97
CA VAL A 90 9.79 -9.15 -4.38
C VAL A 90 10.04 -8.60 -5.77
N THR A 91 9.14 -8.87 -6.71
CA THR A 91 9.09 -8.18 -8.00
C THR A 91 7.86 -7.30 -8.07
N SER A 92 8.01 -6.03 -8.41
CA SER A 92 6.91 -5.06 -8.42
C SER A 92 7.00 -4.09 -9.60
N ASN A 93 5.85 -3.69 -10.13
CA ASN A 93 5.76 -2.57 -11.08
C ASN A 93 5.52 -1.20 -10.43
N ASP A 94 5.52 -1.13 -9.09
CA ASP A 94 5.43 0.11 -8.30
C ASP A 94 4.14 0.92 -8.54
N ILE A 95 3.06 0.22 -8.88
CA ILE A 95 1.73 0.82 -8.98
C ILE A 95 0.98 0.50 -7.66
N PRO A 96 0.38 1.49 -6.98
CA PRO A 96 -0.41 1.21 -5.78
C PRO A 96 -1.61 0.33 -6.09
N ASN A 97 -2.16 -0.33 -5.07
CA ASN A 97 -3.33 -1.19 -5.19
C ASN A 97 -4.67 -0.43 -5.10
N TYR A 98 -4.65 0.90 -5.16
CA TYR A 98 -5.84 1.76 -5.05
C TYR A 98 -5.81 2.86 -6.12
N ASP A 99 -6.95 3.53 -6.32
CA ASP A 99 -7.02 4.69 -7.21
C ASP A 99 -6.24 5.88 -6.61
N PHE A 100 -5.34 6.45 -7.39
CA PHE A 100 -4.33 7.41 -6.92
C PHE A 100 -4.44 8.74 -7.66
N ASN A 101 -3.63 9.73 -7.27
CA ASN A 101 -3.63 11.07 -7.86
C ASN A 101 -4.98 11.81 -7.70
N ASP A 102 -5.58 11.70 -6.51
CA ASP A 102 -6.80 12.41 -6.12
C ASP A 102 -6.62 13.95 -6.07
N ASP A 103 -7.65 14.68 -5.66
CA ASP A 103 -7.63 16.14 -5.63
C ASP A 103 -6.55 16.76 -4.72
N SER A 104 -6.04 16.04 -3.71
CA SER A 104 -4.93 16.54 -2.88
C SER A 104 -3.57 16.42 -3.59
N ALA A 105 -3.44 15.47 -4.51
CA ALA A 105 -2.20 15.18 -5.23
C ALA A 105 -1.74 16.31 -6.17
N HIS A 106 -0.44 16.57 -6.26
CA HIS A 106 0.13 17.52 -7.22
C HIS A 106 1.38 16.93 -7.89
N PHE A 107 1.21 15.82 -8.60
CA PHE A 107 2.32 15.06 -9.17
C PHE A 107 3.06 15.85 -10.25
N ALA A 108 4.37 16.07 -10.03
CA ALA A 108 5.23 16.78 -10.97
C ALA A 108 5.47 15.97 -12.26
N THR A 109 5.36 14.65 -12.18
CA THR A 109 5.52 13.72 -13.31
C THR A 109 4.38 12.71 -13.33
N PRO A 110 3.83 12.37 -14.50
CA PRO A 110 2.88 11.26 -14.60
C PRO A 110 3.50 9.98 -14.03
N LEU A 111 2.67 9.17 -13.40
CA LEU A 111 3.06 7.85 -12.93
C LEU A 111 3.48 6.97 -14.12
N ALA A 112 4.46 6.09 -13.90
CA ALA A 112 4.90 5.10 -14.87
C ALA A 112 5.26 3.79 -14.15
N GLU A 113 4.94 2.67 -14.78
CA GLU A 113 5.34 1.34 -14.30
C GLU A 113 6.86 1.23 -14.17
N GLN A 114 7.30 0.66 -13.06
CA GLN A 114 8.70 0.35 -12.78
C GLN A 114 8.96 -1.15 -12.97
N ASN A 115 10.21 -1.56 -12.76
CA ASN A 115 10.58 -2.98 -12.71
C ASN A 115 11.53 -3.17 -11.53
N LEU A 116 10.93 -3.31 -10.34
CA LEU A 116 11.65 -3.46 -9.09
C LEU A 116 11.89 -4.94 -8.82
N VAL A 117 13.10 -5.27 -8.37
CA VAL A 117 13.47 -6.59 -7.84
C VAL A 117 14.20 -6.38 -6.53
N LEU A 118 13.53 -6.68 -5.42
CA LEU A 118 13.99 -6.40 -4.06
C LEU A 118 14.09 -7.70 -3.27
N ASN A 119 15.10 -7.84 -2.41
CA ASN A 119 15.29 -9.02 -1.57
C ASN A 119 15.13 -8.66 -0.10
N ILE A 120 14.17 -9.30 0.56
CA ILE A 120 13.88 -9.15 1.98
C ILE A 120 14.53 -10.32 2.74
N PRO A 121 15.46 -10.08 3.67
CA PRO A 121 15.98 -11.14 4.53
C PRO A 121 14.89 -11.73 5.45
N ARG A 122 14.68 -13.05 5.46
CA ARG A 122 13.66 -13.71 6.32
C ARG A 122 14.02 -13.77 7.79
N ASN A 123 15.31 -13.68 8.11
CA ASN A 123 15.84 -13.79 9.46
C ASN A 123 16.65 -12.52 9.82
N PRO A 124 15.99 -11.35 9.88
CA PRO A 124 16.66 -10.09 10.16
C PRO A 124 17.27 -10.11 11.56
N VAL A 125 18.45 -9.51 11.70
CA VAL A 125 19.17 -9.41 12.98
C VAL A 125 19.50 -7.95 13.23
N ALA A 126 19.18 -7.48 14.45
CA ALA A 126 19.52 -6.13 14.87
C ALA A 126 21.05 -5.93 14.81
N ALA A 127 21.47 -4.85 14.16
CA ALA A 127 22.86 -4.45 14.10
C ALA A 127 23.28 -3.84 15.44
N SER A 128 24.60 -3.81 15.71
CA SER A 128 25.13 -3.16 16.92
C SER A 128 24.94 -1.64 16.93
N THR A 129 24.66 -1.07 15.76
CA THR A 129 24.44 0.34 15.49
C THR A 129 23.39 0.45 14.40
N SER A 130 22.39 1.30 14.58
CA SER A 130 21.40 1.58 13.53
C SER A 130 22.07 2.26 12.33
N THR A 131 21.45 2.10 11.16
CA THR A 131 21.87 2.76 9.92
C THR A 131 20.87 3.84 9.57
N GLU A 132 21.32 5.09 9.37
CA GLU A 132 20.45 6.19 8.97
C GLU A 132 19.80 5.94 7.60
N LEU A 133 18.59 6.46 7.42
CA LEU A 133 17.98 6.51 6.10
C LEU A 133 18.81 7.40 5.16
N SER A 134 18.79 7.09 3.87
CA SER A 134 19.55 7.85 2.87
C SER A 134 18.77 8.00 1.57
N LEU A 135 19.11 9.00 0.76
CA LEU A 135 18.52 9.17 -0.58
C LEU A 135 18.94 8.08 -1.56
N SER A 136 19.97 7.30 -1.22
CA SER A 136 20.56 6.26 -2.08
C SER A 136 19.86 4.90 -1.95
N PHE A 137 18.91 4.75 -1.03
CA PHE A 137 18.22 3.49 -0.73
C PHE A 137 16.71 3.70 -0.66
N TYR A 138 15.93 2.77 -1.19
CA TYR A 138 14.53 2.63 -0.76
C TYR A 138 14.52 2.12 0.69
N ASN A 139 13.62 2.64 1.51
CA ASN A 139 13.56 2.29 2.93
C ASN A 139 12.85 0.97 3.15
N ALA A 140 11.80 0.72 2.38
CA ALA A 140 10.99 -0.48 2.48
C ALA A 140 10.23 -0.73 1.18
N VAL A 141 9.57 -1.89 1.11
CA VAL A 141 8.52 -2.18 0.13
C VAL A 141 7.25 -2.57 0.88
N MET A 142 6.14 -1.94 0.52
CA MET A 142 4.82 -2.27 1.06
C MET A 142 4.24 -3.47 0.33
N LEU A 143 3.30 -4.16 0.97
CA LEU A 143 2.65 -5.37 0.43
C LEU A 143 1.60 -5.08 -0.65
N ASN A 144 1.51 -3.84 -1.12
CA ASN A 144 0.91 -3.49 -2.41
C ASN A 144 1.93 -3.24 -3.53
N GLY A 145 3.21 -3.45 -3.26
CA GLY A 145 4.31 -3.34 -4.21
C GLY A 145 4.94 -1.96 -4.34
N VAL A 146 4.41 -0.93 -3.67
CA VAL A 146 4.98 0.42 -3.68
C VAL A 146 6.11 0.53 -2.65
N VAL A 147 7.17 1.27 -3.00
CA VAL A 147 8.30 1.51 -2.09
C VAL A 147 8.03 2.64 -1.10
N LEU A 148 8.59 2.51 0.09
CA LEU A 148 8.77 3.63 1.03
C LEU A 148 10.08 4.35 0.69
N ASP A 149 9.98 5.65 0.48
CA ASP A 149 11.13 6.53 0.26
C ASP A 149 10.90 7.83 1.04
N GLN A 150 11.07 7.73 2.35
CA GLN A 150 10.59 8.72 3.32
C GLN A 150 11.35 10.05 3.29
N LEU A 151 12.58 10.05 2.77
CA LEU A 151 13.41 11.25 2.71
C LEU A 151 13.17 12.01 1.39
N ALA A 152 12.70 13.25 1.48
CA ALA A 152 12.69 14.15 0.33
C ALA A 152 14.10 14.56 -0.10
N ASN A 153 14.32 14.71 -1.41
CA ASN A 153 15.50 15.39 -1.96
C ASN A 153 15.37 16.94 -1.93
N GLY A 154 14.36 17.46 -1.22
CA GLY A 154 14.14 18.88 -0.98
C GLY A 154 14.74 19.35 0.34
N CYS A 155 15.10 20.62 0.39
CA CYS A 155 15.82 21.23 1.51
C CYS A 155 15.72 22.76 1.47
N TYR A 156 16.15 23.39 2.57
CA TYR A 156 16.46 24.81 2.59
C TYR A 156 17.73 25.08 1.78
N ARG A 157 17.60 25.87 0.70
CA ARG A 157 18.69 26.31 -0.16
C ARG A 157 18.39 27.70 -0.76
N PRO A 158 18.46 28.76 0.05
CA PRO A 158 17.92 30.09 -0.29
C PRO A 158 18.62 30.77 -1.47
N ASP A 159 19.86 30.39 -1.76
CA ASP A 159 20.64 30.93 -2.89
C ASP A 159 20.36 30.21 -4.23
N ASP A 160 19.56 29.14 -4.22
CA ASP A 160 19.21 28.42 -5.45
C ASP A 160 18.17 29.19 -6.26
N SER A 161 18.33 29.20 -7.59
CA SER A 161 17.37 29.83 -8.49
C SER A 161 15.98 29.19 -8.47
N ALA A 162 15.88 27.94 -8.02
CA ALA A 162 14.63 27.22 -7.86
C ALA A 162 13.99 27.41 -6.47
N ALA A 163 14.62 28.17 -5.58
CA ALA A 163 14.12 28.39 -4.23
C ALA A 163 12.81 29.20 -4.23
N ASP A 164 11.87 28.79 -3.39
CA ASP A 164 10.65 29.55 -3.12
C ASP A 164 10.90 30.77 -2.21
N SER A 165 9.84 31.46 -1.80
CA SER A 165 9.94 32.64 -0.93
C SER A 165 10.53 32.36 0.46
N ASP A 166 10.45 31.11 0.90
CA ASP A 166 10.99 30.66 2.19
C ASP A 166 12.39 30.06 2.05
N GLY A 167 12.96 30.10 0.84
CA GLY A 167 14.29 29.60 0.53
C GLY A 167 14.36 28.09 0.31
N ASN A 168 13.23 27.42 0.09
CA ASN A 168 13.15 25.98 -0.06
C ASN A 168 13.16 25.55 -1.53
N ILE A 169 13.84 24.43 -1.80
CA ILE A 169 13.74 23.73 -3.08
C ILE A 169 13.14 22.34 -2.87
N ALA A 170 12.25 21.92 -3.78
CA ALA A 170 11.60 20.61 -3.69
C ALA A 170 12.50 19.44 -4.13
N ASN A 171 13.62 19.71 -4.81
CA ASN A 171 14.53 18.68 -5.33
C ASN A 171 15.93 19.27 -5.61
N GLY A 172 16.97 18.44 -5.57
CA GLY A 172 18.34 18.81 -5.99
C GLY A 172 19.33 19.06 -4.85
N CYS A 173 18.97 18.71 -3.63
CA CYS A 173 19.77 18.95 -2.42
C CYS A 173 20.88 17.92 -2.19
N GLY A 174 20.65 16.66 -2.59
CA GLY A 174 21.57 15.56 -2.33
C GLY A 174 21.52 15.05 -0.89
N GLU A 175 22.45 14.14 -0.57
CA GLU A 175 22.45 13.35 0.67
C GLU A 175 22.71 14.19 1.93
N LEU A 176 23.64 15.15 1.84
CA LEU A 176 24.11 15.91 2.99
C LEU A 176 23.59 17.34 2.93
N VAL A 177 22.59 17.63 3.77
CA VAL A 177 22.04 18.96 3.98
C VAL A 177 21.75 19.20 5.45
N ASP A 178 21.88 20.47 5.86
CA ASP A 178 21.64 20.87 7.25
C ASP A 178 20.14 20.91 7.59
N TRP A 179 19.29 21.24 6.61
CA TRP A 179 17.84 21.41 6.78
C TRP A 179 17.08 20.72 5.64
N ARG A 180 16.73 19.45 5.84
CA ARG A 180 15.97 18.63 4.89
C ARG A 180 14.48 18.84 5.14
N LEU A 181 13.71 19.05 4.07
CA LEU A 181 12.27 19.18 4.18
C LEU A 181 11.64 17.87 4.66
N ASP A 182 10.68 17.97 5.57
CA ASP A 182 9.77 16.88 5.91
C ASP A 182 8.64 16.86 4.86
N PRO A 183 8.52 15.84 4.00
CA PRO A 183 7.52 15.81 2.94
C PRO A 183 6.07 15.92 3.44
N LEU A 184 5.79 15.48 4.68
CA LEU A 184 4.46 15.54 5.32
C LEU A 184 4.35 16.71 6.32
N GLY A 185 5.41 17.52 6.43
CA GLY A 185 5.44 18.71 7.26
C GLY A 185 4.66 19.88 6.66
N LYS A 186 5.01 21.11 7.08
CA LYS A 186 4.38 22.35 6.57
C LYS A 186 4.88 22.77 5.18
N VAL A 187 5.02 21.81 4.28
CA VAL A 187 5.43 21.99 2.89
C VAL A 187 4.49 21.24 1.96
N LYS A 188 4.37 21.73 0.72
CA LYS A 188 3.53 21.10 -0.28
C LYS A 188 4.39 20.29 -1.24
N PHE A 189 4.59 19.01 -0.95
CA PHE A 189 5.19 18.05 -1.91
C PHE A 189 4.16 17.48 -2.88
N GLY A 190 2.87 17.71 -2.64
CA GLY A 190 1.82 17.26 -3.56
C GLY A 190 1.51 15.78 -3.45
N THR A 191 1.57 15.23 -2.23
CA THR A 191 1.10 13.87 -1.96
C THR A 191 -0.41 13.75 -2.19
N ASP A 192 -0.83 12.58 -2.62
CA ASP A 192 -2.25 12.19 -2.57
C ASP A 192 -2.69 11.91 -1.13
N SER A 193 -3.96 11.54 -0.94
CA SER A 193 -4.54 11.20 0.37
C SER A 193 -3.86 10.01 1.06
N HIS A 194 -3.05 9.24 0.34
CA HIS A 194 -2.31 8.09 0.83
C HIS A 194 -0.85 8.42 1.14
N ASN A 195 -0.51 9.71 1.28
CA ASN A 195 0.82 10.21 1.60
C ASN A 195 1.91 9.81 0.58
N GLY A 196 1.49 9.51 -0.66
CA GLY A 196 2.38 9.12 -1.74
C GLY A 196 2.41 10.14 -2.88
N HIS A 197 3.52 10.20 -3.60
CA HIS A 197 3.59 10.92 -4.87
C HIS A 197 4.61 10.31 -5.83
N THR A 198 4.66 10.85 -7.05
CA THR A 198 5.63 10.41 -8.05
C THR A 198 6.92 11.24 -8.02
N GLN A 199 8.06 10.61 -8.28
CA GLN A 199 9.33 11.28 -8.53
C GLN A 199 9.70 11.26 -10.02
N PRO A 200 10.75 11.99 -10.46
CA PRO A 200 11.20 11.94 -11.85
C PRO A 200 11.40 10.51 -12.35
N GLY A 201 10.77 10.18 -13.47
CA GLY A 201 10.72 8.81 -14.00
C GLY A 201 9.39 8.07 -13.71
N GLY A 202 8.49 8.68 -12.95
CA GLY A 202 7.13 8.19 -12.72
C GLY A 202 6.97 7.17 -11.60
N LEU A 203 8.03 6.90 -10.83
CA LEU A 203 8.02 6.01 -9.67
C LEU A 203 7.17 6.63 -8.55
N TYR A 204 6.15 5.91 -8.09
CA TYR A 204 5.27 6.30 -6.99
C TYR A 204 5.85 5.79 -5.67
N HIS A 205 5.90 6.64 -4.65
CA HIS A 205 6.49 6.25 -3.37
C HIS A 205 5.79 6.95 -2.21
N TYR A 206 5.80 6.29 -1.06
CA TYR A 206 5.30 6.85 0.19
C TYR A 206 6.34 7.69 0.91
N HIS A 207 5.87 8.78 1.51
CA HIS A 207 6.61 9.54 2.51
C HIS A 207 6.12 9.31 3.94
N GLY A 208 5.03 8.57 4.12
CA GLY A 208 4.52 8.21 5.43
C GLY A 208 3.52 7.09 5.36
N ASN A 209 2.57 7.11 6.30
CA ASN A 209 1.53 6.11 6.43
C ASN A 209 0.70 5.99 5.13
N PRO A 210 0.64 4.80 4.48
CA PRO A 210 -0.17 4.61 3.26
C PRO A 210 -1.67 4.78 3.47
N LEU A 211 -2.19 4.69 4.71
CA LEU A 211 -3.61 4.85 5.07
C LEU A 211 -4.58 3.92 4.30
N THR A 212 -4.10 2.79 3.77
CA THR A 212 -4.86 1.98 2.79
C THR A 212 -4.53 0.48 2.83
N LEU A 213 -3.74 0.02 3.81
CA LEU A 213 -3.30 -1.39 3.91
C LEU A 213 -3.65 -2.05 5.25
N PHE A 214 -4.27 -1.32 6.16
CA PHE A 214 -4.68 -1.80 7.48
C PHE A 214 -5.96 -1.07 7.88
N ASP A 215 -6.78 -1.70 8.72
CA ASP A 215 -7.95 -1.04 9.31
C ASP A 215 -7.46 -0.08 10.39
N PRO A 216 -7.74 1.23 10.32
CA PRO A 216 -7.39 2.15 11.40
C PRO A 216 -8.06 1.75 12.73
N GLU A 217 -9.16 0.99 12.69
CA GLU A 217 -9.92 0.55 13.87
C GLU A 217 -9.63 -0.93 14.27
N GLU A 218 -8.53 -1.55 13.82
CA GLU A 218 -8.26 -2.97 14.12
C GLU A 218 -8.03 -3.23 15.64
N THR A 219 -9.12 -3.64 16.28
CA THR A 219 -9.36 -4.00 17.69
C THR A 219 -8.51 -5.02 18.43
N LYS A 220 -8.24 -6.15 17.76
CA LYS A 220 -8.22 -7.43 18.49
C LYS A 220 -6.86 -8.11 18.58
N GLN A 221 -5.94 -7.86 17.64
CA GLN A 221 -4.68 -8.60 17.55
C GLN A 221 -3.44 -7.72 17.26
N GLY A 222 -3.59 -6.40 17.28
CA GLY A 222 -2.59 -5.47 16.73
C GLY A 222 -2.74 -5.30 15.22
N SER A 223 -2.09 -4.28 14.66
CA SER A 223 -2.15 -4.01 13.23
C SER A 223 -1.38 -5.05 12.42
N PRO A 224 -1.84 -5.35 11.18
CA PRO A 224 -1.16 -6.27 10.25
C PRO A 224 0.24 -5.77 9.89
N VAL A 225 1.07 -6.68 9.39
CA VAL A 225 2.24 -6.30 8.59
C VAL A 225 1.76 -5.78 7.25
N ILE A 226 2.22 -4.58 6.90
CA ILE A 226 1.87 -3.88 5.66
C ILE A 226 3.05 -3.73 4.71
N GLY A 227 4.24 -4.13 5.14
CA GLY A 227 5.46 -4.03 4.35
C GLY A 227 6.67 -4.59 5.08
N PHE A 228 7.80 -4.59 4.39
CA PHE A 228 9.08 -5.02 4.93
C PHE A 228 10.15 -3.98 4.61
N ALA A 229 10.89 -3.60 5.65
CA ALA A 229 12.04 -2.73 5.51
C ALA A 229 13.19 -3.43 4.76
N ALA A 230 14.09 -2.63 4.19
CA ALA A 230 15.25 -3.16 3.46
C ALA A 230 16.13 -4.08 4.33
N ASP A 231 16.11 -3.93 5.66
CA ASP A 231 16.85 -4.77 6.59
C ASP A 231 16.13 -6.06 7.02
N GLY A 232 14.94 -6.31 6.47
CA GLY A 232 14.15 -7.53 6.64
C GLY A 232 13.12 -7.49 7.76
N PHE A 233 13.14 -6.46 8.62
CA PHE A 233 12.12 -6.37 9.69
C PHE A 233 10.75 -5.93 9.12
N PRO A 234 9.65 -6.48 9.66
CA PRO A 234 8.30 -6.11 9.24
C PRO A 234 7.95 -4.67 9.63
N ILE A 235 7.03 -4.09 8.87
CA ILE A 235 6.39 -2.79 9.13
C ILE A 235 4.92 -3.07 9.41
N TYR A 236 4.44 -2.64 10.57
CA TYR A 236 3.07 -2.79 11.01
C TYR A 236 2.27 -1.51 10.82
N GLY A 237 0.94 -1.64 10.78
CA GLY A 237 0.03 -0.52 11.06
C GLY A 237 0.21 0.04 12.49
N PRO A 238 -0.62 1.01 12.93
CA PRO A 238 -0.33 1.82 14.11
C PRO A 238 -0.61 1.12 15.44
N HIS A 239 -1.31 -0.01 15.48
CA HIS A 239 -1.74 -0.66 16.73
C HIS A 239 -0.91 -1.88 17.09
N TYR A 240 -0.77 -2.15 18.38
CA TYR A 240 -0.15 -3.36 18.91
C TYR A 240 -0.86 -3.82 20.18
N LEU A 241 -0.80 -5.12 20.45
CA LEU A 241 -1.26 -5.67 21.72
C LEU A 241 -0.11 -5.57 22.74
N ASP A 242 -0.29 -4.80 23.82
CA ASP A 242 0.72 -4.72 24.87
C ASP A 242 0.80 -6.07 25.60
N PRO A 243 1.95 -6.78 25.57
CA PRO A 243 2.07 -8.10 26.17
C PRO A 243 1.98 -8.06 27.70
N THR A 244 2.13 -6.88 28.31
CA THR A 244 2.06 -6.73 29.78
C THR A 244 0.61 -6.63 30.26
N SER A 245 -0.19 -5.77 29.63
CA SER A 245 -1.57 -5.50 30.03
C SER A 245 -2.61 -6.31 29.24
N GLY A 246 -2.24 -6.81 28.06
CA GLY A 246 -3.17 -7.40 27.10
C GLY A 246 -4.10 -6.37 26.44
N GLN A 247 -3.81 -5.07 26.56
CA GLN A 247 -4.60 -4.01 25.93
C GLN A 247 -4.07 -3.68 24.56
N LEU A 248 -4.96 -3.38 23.62
CA LEU A 248 -4.58 -2.78 22.35
C LEU A 248 -4.18 -1.32 22.60
N LEU A 249 -2.99 -0.94 22.14
CA LEU A 249 -2.46 0.41 22.24
C LEU A 249 -2.01 0.90 20.86
N GLU A 250 -2.08 2.20 20.65
CA GLU A 250 -1.46 2.85 19.49
C GLU A 250 0.05 3.04 19.74
N ALA A 251 0.85 2.72 18.75
CA ALA A 251 2.28 2.96 18.72
C ALA A 251 2.54 4.46 18.58
N THR A 252 3.32 5.03 19.50
CA THR A 252 3.58 6.47 19.55
C THR A 252 5.06 6.74 19.33
N SER A 253 5.35 7.70 18.45
CA SER A 253 6.71 8.06 18.07
C SER A 253 7.54 8.58 19.24
N GLY A 254 8.81 8.16 19.25
CA GLY A 254 9.91 8.62 20.10
C GLY A 254 10.26 10.12 20.01
N TYR A 255 9.82 10.77 18.94
CA TYR A 255 10.28 12.09 18.53
C TYR A 255 9.35 13.20 19.02
N THR A 256 9.97 14.31 19.42
CA THR A 256 9.27 15.53 19.81
C THR A 256 9.67 16.66 18.86
N LEU A 257 8.71 17.51 18.49
CA LEU A 257 9.00 18.78 17.83
C LEU A 257 9.74 19.70 18.82
N ARG A 258 10.95 20.14 18.44
CA ARG A 258 11.75 21.07 19.26
C ARG A 258 10.94 22.33 19.58
N SER A 259 11.24 22.94 20.73
CA SER A 259 10.63 24.22 21.11
C SER A 259 11.59 25.39 20.83
N GLY A 260 11.02 26.60 20.63
CA GLY A 260 11.80 27.82 20.41
C GLY A 260 12.12 28.09 18.94
N SER A 261 13.25 28.75 18.69
CA SER A 261 13.66 29.20 17.35
C SER A 261 14.85 28.41 16.81
N ARG A 262 14.85 28.16 15.50
CA ARG A 262 16.00 27.69 14.73
C ARG A 262 17.14 28.73 14.81
N PRO A 263 18.39 28.34 14.53
CA PRO A 263 19.50 29.29 14.41
C PRO A 263 19.21 30.41 13.40
N GLU A 264 19.74 31.61 13.62
CA GLU A 264 19.58 32.77 12.72
C GLU A 264 20.82 33.01 11.82
N ASP A 265 21.69 32.02 11.67
CA ASP A 265 22.84 32.12 10.76
C ASP A 265 22.46 31.87 9.30
N ALA A 266 23.36 32.20 8.38
CA ALA A 266 23.10 32.17 6.94
C ALA A 266 22.81 30.76 6.36
N GLY A 267 23.12 29.68 7.09
CA GLY A 267 22.82 28.32 6.67
C GLY A 267 21.49 27.79 7.21
N SER A 268 20.76 28.60 7.98
CA SER A 268 19.54 28.21 8.66
C SER A 268 18.32 28.96 8.12
N PRO A 269 17.17 28.29 7.97
CA PRO A 269 15.92 28.93 7.59
C PRO A 269 15.38 29.91 8.63
N GLY A 270 15.92 29.88 9.86
CA GLY A 270 15.43 30.69 10.97
C GLY A 270 13.97 30.37 11.32
N GLY A 271 13.33 31.25 12.09
CA GLY A 271 11.95 31.07 12.54
C GLY A 271 11.80 30.03 13.65
N ALA A 272 10.57 29.64 13.95
CA ALA A 272 10.26 28.63 14.97
C ALA A 272 10.47 27.21 14.43
N TYR A 273 10.84 26.28 15.31
CA TYR A 273 10.71 24.86 15.00
C TYR A 273 9.23 24.53 14.82
N ASP A 274 8.82 24.15 13.62
CA ASP A 274 7.40 24.05 13.26
C ASP A 274 7.03 22.83 12.43
N GLY A 275 7.98 21.92 12.22
CA GLY A 275 7.80 20.65 11.52
C GLY A 275 8.05 20.77 10.01
N THR A 276 8.51 21.91 9.52
CA THR A 276 8.89 22.09 8.10
C THR A 276 10.09 21.23 7.72
N TYR A 277 11.04 21.06 8.65
CA TYR A 277 12.27 20.31 8.42
C TYR A 277 12.39 19.12 9.35
N ILE A 278 13.00 18.04 8.87
CA ILE A 278 13.30 16.86 9.69
C ILE A 278 14.12 17.24 10.93
N GLN A 279 15.03 18.21 10.80
CA GLN A 279 15.86 18.70 11.91
C GLN A 279 15.07 19.49 12.97
N ASP A 280 13.80 19.80 12.73
CA ASP A 280 12.92 20.36 13.75
C ASP A 280 12.54 19.34 14.83
N TYR A 281 12.67 18.04 14.53
CA TYR A 281 12.38 16.99 15.47
C TYR A 281 13.66 16.56 16.22
N GLU A 282 13.46 16.06 17.44
CA GLU A 282 14.50 15.39 18.19
C GLU A 282 13.96 14.12 18.85
N PHE A 283 14.75 13.05 18.82
CA PHE A 283 14.40 11.86 19.56
C PHE A 283 14.56 12.14 21.05
N THR A 284 13.46 12.01 21.79
CA THR A 284 13.38 12.24 23.23
C THR A 284 13.03 10.99 24.00
N GLY A 285 12.63 9.92 23.29
CA GLY A 285 12.09 8.71 23.89
C GLY A 285 10.74 8.94 24.55
N VAL A 286 10.00 9.97 24.14
CA VAL A 286 8.57 10.09 24.48
C VAL A 286 7.80 9.06 23.66
N GLY A 287 6.72 8.50 24.19
CA GLY A 287 5.99 7.45 23.47
C GLY A 287 6.56 6.05 23.65
N THR A 288 6.20 5.13 22.76
CA THR A 288 6.44 3.69 22.90
C THR A 288 7.55 3.17 21.98
N LEU A 289 7.89 3.90 20.93
CA LEU A 289 8.82 3.48 19.89
C LEU A 289 10.27 3.96 20.12
N ASP A 290 11.22 3.20 19.59
CA ASP A 290 12.65 3.52 19.61
C ASP A 290 13.04 4.58 18.56
N GLU A 291 14.33 4.92 18.49
CA GLU A 291 14.83 5.95 17.57
C GLU A 291 14.66 5.59 16.08
N CYS A 292 14.43 4.32 15.76
CA CYS A 292 14.12 3.90 14.40
C CYS A 292 12.61 3.83 14.12
N ASN A 293 11.77 4.27 15.06
CA ASN A 293 10.31 4.16 15.02
C ASN A 293 9.82 2.71 15.05
N GLY A 294 10.52 1.85 15.79
CA GLY A 294 10.15 0.45 15.98
C GLY A 294 10.17 0.03 17.44
N MET A 295 9.66 -1.16 17.71
CA MET A 295 9.74 -1.79 19.03
C MET A 295 9.68 -3.32 18.90
N THR A 296 9.92 -4.00 20.01
CA THR A 296 9.78 -5.46 20.09
C THR A 296 8.52 -5.83 20.87
N VAL A 297 7.58 -6.48 20.19
CA VAL A 297 6.36 -7.06 20.79
C VAL A 297 6.47 -8.57 20.63
N ASP A 298 6.26 -9.32 21.72
CA ASP A 298 6.33 -10.79 21.74
C ASP A 298 7.57 -11.43 21.09
N GLY A 299 8.71 -10.74 21.20
CA GLY A 299 9.99 -11.21 20.66
C GLY A 299 10.22 -10.88 19.18
N GLN A 300 9.25 -10.27 18.50
CA GLN A 300 9.38 -9.79 17.13
C GLN A 300 9.63 -8.27 17.13
N TYR A 301 10.78 -7.85 16.61
CA TYR A 301 10.99 -6.42 16.32
C TYR A 301 10.31 -6.06 15.00
N GLY A 302 9.71 -4.88 14.95
CA GLY A 302 9.25 -4.28 13.71
C GLY A 302 9.06 -2.78 13.85
N TYR A 303 8.88 -2.12 12.71
CA TYR A 303 8.55 -0.71 12.62
C TYR A 303 7.04 -0.52 12.66
N TYR A 304 6.59 0.62 13.12
CA TYR A 304 5.16 0.93 13.22
C TYR A 304 4.89 2.25 12.50
N VAL A 305 3.82 2.30 11.71
CA VAL A 305 3.34 3.59 11.19
C VAL A 305 2.82 4.45 12.33
N THR A 306 3.03 5.75 12.24
CA THR A 306 2.62 6.74 13.25
C THR A 306 2.01 7.96 12.57
N SER A 307 1.11 8.65 13.27
CA SER A 307 0.52 9.92 12.81
C SER A 307 1.50 11.10 12.87
N SER A 308 2.61 10.96 13.61
CA SER A 308 3.66 11.96 13.75
C SER A 308 5.01 11.49 13.19
N TYR A 309 5.91 12.42 12.90
CA TYR A 309 7.29 12.13 12.45
C TYR A 309 7.96 11.07 13.35
N PRO A 310 8.65 10.05 12.78
CA PRO A 310 9.00 9.90 11.37
C PRO A 310 7.95 9.17 10.51
N TYR A 311 6.70 9.03 10.95
CA TYR A 311 5.56 8.44 10.23
C TYR A 311 5.64 6.94 9.89
N VAL A 312 6.82 6.38 9.57
CA VAL A 312 7.02 4.93 9.40
C VAL A 312 8.35 4.49 9.99
N MET A 313 9.48 5.09 9.58
CA MET A 313 10.83 4.67 10.01
C MET A 313 11.77 5.84 10.25
N GLY A 314 12.57 5.80 11.32
CA GLY A 314 13.63 6.78 11.58
C GLY A 314 15.03 6.33 11.11
N CYS A 315 15.27 5.02 11.12
CA CYS A 315 16.51 4.37 10.71
C CYS A 315 16.29 2.87 10.46
N PHE A 316 17.29 2.18 9.96
CA PHE A 316 17.34 0.72 9.94
C PHE A 316 17.91 0.19 11.25
N LYS A 317 17.20 -0.77 11.86
CA LYS A 317 17.62 -1.52 13.04
C LYS A 317 18.62 -2.62 12.68
N GLY A 318 18.45 -3.23 11.52
CA GLY A 318 19.30 -4.27 10.95
C GLY A 318 20.25 -3.73 9.89
N ASN A 319 20.73 -4.64 9.03
CA ASN A 319 21.54 -4.28 7.87
C ASN A 319 20.67 -4.30 6.61
N PRO A 320 20.48 -3.17 5.91
CA PRO A 320 19.66 -3.13 4.71
C PRO A 320 20.27 -3.97 3.59
N ASP A 321 19.44 -4.69 2.85
CA ASP A 321 19.84 -5.51 1.72
C ASP A 321 20.24 -4.62 0.52
N PRO A 322 21.37 -4.91 -0.16
CA PRO A 322 21.85 -4.10 -1.28
C PRO A 322 20.88 -3.98 -2.47
N SER A 323 19.89 -4.87 -2.60
CA SER A 323 18.86 -4.76 -3.64
C SER A 323 18.03 -3.48 -3.54
N PHE A 324 17.92 -2.88 -2.35
CA PHE A 324 17.22 -1.62 -2.13
C PHE A 324 18.04 -0.38 -2.52
N VAL A 325 19.30 -0.53 -2.97
CA VAL A 325 20.09 0.60 -3.51
C VAL A 325 19.44 1.09 -4.80
N LYS A 326 19.07 2.38 -4.83
CA LYS A 326 18.47 3.01 -6.01
C LYS A 326 19.46 2.97 -7.18
N GLY A 327 19.06 2.36 -8.31
CA GLY A 327 19.89 2.23 -9.51
C GLY A 327 20.88 1.05 -9.52
N ALA A 328 20.78 0.10 -8.59
CA ALA A 328 21.65 -1.08 -8.49
C ALA A 328 21.74 -1.96 -9.76
N GLU A 329 20.67 -2.03 -10.55
CA GLU A 329 20.61 -2.70 -11.86
C GLU A 329 21.77 -2.26 -12.78
N SER A 330 22.13 -0.97 -12.73
CA SER A 330 23.25 -0.44 -13.52
C SER A 330 24.63 -0.85 -12.96
N PHE A 331 24.74 -1.10 -11.65
CA PHE A 331 26.01 -1.38 -10.99
C PHE A 331 26.44 -2.85 -11.18
N LEU A 332 25.50 -3.80 -11.10
CA LEU A 332 25.78 -5.22 -11.33
C LEU A 332 26.14 -5.50 -12.79
N TRP A 333 25.44 -4.89 -13.75
CA TRP A 333 25.83 -4.96 -15.16
C TRP A 333 27.20 -4.34 -15.44
N ASN A 334 27.53 -3.22 -14.79
CA ASN A 334 28.85 -2.62 -14.91
C ASN A 334 29.95 -3.50 -14.31
N ILE A 335 29.73 -4.16 -13.16
CA ILE A 335 30.68 -5.12 -12.58
C ILE A 335 30.84 -6.36 -13.48
N VAL A 336 29.75 -6.91 -14.01
CA VAL A 336 29.78 -8.07 -14.91
C VAL A 336 30.47 -7.71 -16.23
N ALA A 337 30.20 -6.52 -16.78
CA ALA A 337 30.88 -5.98 -17.96
C ALA A 337 32.37 -5.74 -17.70
N PHE A 338 32.73 -5.24 -16.51
CA PHE A 338 34.12 -5.02 -16.12
C PHE A 338 34.85 -6.35 -15.89
N ALA A 339 34.21 -7.32 -15.24
CA ALA A 339 34.75 -8.66 -15.04
C ALA A 339 34.94 -9.40 -16.37
N THR A 340 33.97 -9.32 -17.29
CA THR A 340 34.11 -9.87 -18.64
C THR A 340 35.18 -9.14 -19.45
N ALA A 341 35.31 -7.83 -19.33
CA ALA A 341 36.40 -7.07 -19.94
C ALA A 341 37.77 -7.45 -19.35
N CYS A 342 37.89 -7.62 -18.03
CA CYS A 342 39.11 -8.05 -17.36
C CYS A 342 39.50 -9.47 -17.78
N VAL A 343 38.55 -10.41 -17.84
CA VAL A 343 38.78 -11.79 -18.30
C VAL A 343 39.20 -11.79 -19.78
N SER A 344 38.51 -11.03 -20.63
CA SER A 344 38.87 -10.87 -22.06
C SER A 344 40.28 -10.31 -22.23
N THR A 345 40.65 -9.30 -21.44
CA THR A 345 41.97 -8.68 -21.44
C THR A 345 43.04 -9.66 -20.96
N LEU A 346 42.78 -10.43 -19.89
CA LEU A 346 43.69 -11.47 -19.38
C LEU A 346 43.89 -12.61 -20.39
N VAL A 347 42.83 -13.02 -21.11
CA VAL A 347 42.90 -14.00 -22.21
C VAL A 347 43.74 -13.45 -23.38
N LEU A 348 43.54 -12.19 -23.78
CA LEU A 348 44.35 -11.52 -24.80
C LEU A 348 45.83 -11.41 -24.40
N ILE A 349 46.13 -11.02 -23.15
CA ILE A 349 47.49 -11.00 -22.61
C ILE A 349 48.08 -12.41 -22.61
N ALA A 350 47.33 -13.43 -22.21
CA ALA A 350 47.80 -14.82 -22.25
C ALA A 350 48.08 -15.30 -23.68
N ILE A 351 47.26 -14.94 -24.66
CA ILE A 351 47.47 -15.22 -26.08
C ILE A 351 48.71 -14.50 -26.62
N LEU A 352 48.90 -13.22 -26.28
CA LEU A 352 50.06 -12.42 -26.68
C LEU A 352 51.36 -12.91 -26.04
N VAL A 353 51.33 -13.30 -24.77
CA VAL A 353 52.46 -13.93 -24.06
C VAL A 353 52.78 -15.30 -24.66
N ARG A 354 51.75 -16.09 -25.04
CA ARG A 354 51.94 -17.37 -25.75
C ARG A 354 52.53 -17.15 -27.14
N ARG A 355 52.08 -16.15 -27.90
CA ARG A 355 52.66 -15.76 -29.20
C ARG A 355 54.11 -15.27 -29.05
N ARG A 356 54.43 -14.45 -28.05
CA ARG A 356 55.81 -14.03 -27.73
C ARG A 356 56.69 -15.19 -27.29
N ARG A 357 56.19 -16.13 -26.48
CA ARG A 357 56.92 -17.35 -26.09
C ARG A 357 57.11 -18.31 -27.25
N VAL A 358 56.17 -18.42 -28.20
CA VAL A 358 56.36 -19.20 -29.43
C VAL A 358 57.38 -18.52 -30.36
N ARG A 359 57.37 -17.19 -30.46
CA ARG A 359 58.40 -16.42 -31.20
C ARG A 359 59.79 -16.53 -30.57
N LYS A 360 59.88 -16.55 -29.23
CA LYS A 360 61.15 -16.73 -28.49
C LYS A 360 61.62 -18.20 -28.45
N SER A 361 60.68 -19.16 -28.43
CA SER A 361 60.96 -20.61 -28.53
C SER A 361 61.35 -21.04 -29.95
N SER A 362 61.12 -20.22 -30.97
CA SER A 362 61.67 -20.43 -32.31
C SER A 362 63.18 -20.15 -32.37
N ASN A 363 63.77 -19.57 -31.31
CA ASN A 363 65.16 -19.13 -31.34
C ASN A 363 66.05 -19.67 -30.20
N ASP A 364 65.57 -20.61 -29.39
CA ASP A 364 66.41 -21.27 -28.38
C ASP A 364 65.99 -22.74 -28.16
N GLN A 365 66.93 -23.65 -28.45
CA GLN A 365 66.89 -25.08 -28.13
C GLN A 365 67.57 -25.32 -26.78
N PRO A 366 66.89 -25.82 -25.74
CA PRO A 366 67.57 -26.27 -24.52
C PRO A 366 67.88 -27.76 -24.58
N LYS A 367 69.17 -28.06 -24.41
CA LYS A 367 69.78 -29.36 -24.17
C LYS A 367 69.57 -29.75 -22.70
N THR A 368 68.81 -30.83 -22.42
CA THR A 368 68.98 -31.82 -21.31
C THR A 368 67.67 -32.57 -20.95
N PRO A 369 67.73 -33.81 -20.43
CA PRO A 369 66.57 -34.69 -20.25
C PRO A 369 65.64 -34.32 -19.08
N GLU A 370 66.15 -33.60 -18.08
CA GLU A 370 65.46 -33.34 -16.80
C GLU A 370 64.29 -32.33 -16.94
N LYS A 371 64.32 -31.45 -17.95
CA LYS A 371 63.23 -30.50 -18.22
C LYS A 371 62.03 -31.11 -18.96
N LYS A 372 62.11 -32.40 -19.35
CA LYS A 372 61.03 -33.08 -20.09
C LYS A 372 59.95 -33.61 -19.14
N GLU A 373 60.30 -34.02 -17.91
CA GLU A 373 59.36 -34.51 -16.91
C GLU A 373 58.57 -33.39 -16.23
N GLN A 374 59.21 -32.26 -15.91
CA GLN A 374 58.51 -31.07 -15.39
C GLN A 374 57.45 -30.53 -16.37
N ARG A 375 57.68 -30.66 -17.69
CA ARG A 375 56.72 -30.24 -18.72
C ARG A 375 55.50 -31.18 -18.85
N ILE A 376 55.61 -32.44 -18.43
CA ILE A 376 54.50 -33.41 -18.47
C ILE A 376 53.58 -33.23 -17.25
N MET A 377 54.14 -32.92 -16.07
CA MET A 377 53.32 -32.59 -14.89
C MET A 377 52.50 -31.31 -15.08
N ILE A 378 53.10 -30.23 -15.61
CA ILE A 378 52.41 -28.94 -15.80
C ILE A 378 51.26 -29.05 -16.82
N LYS A 379 51.41 -29.91 -17.85
CA LYS A 379 50.34 -30.19 -18.83
C LYS A 379 49.20 -31.06 -18.28
N LYS A 380 49.45 -31.86 -17.24
CA LYS A 380 48.39 -32.65 -16.55
C LYS A 380 47.60 -31.78 -15.57
N LEU A 381 48.26 -30.86 -14.87
CA LEU A 381 47.62 -29.88 -13.97
C LEU A 381 46.72 -28.90 -14.73
N SER A 382 47.12 -28.44 -15.91
CA SER A 382 46.31 -27.50 -16.71
C SER A 382 45.05 -28.14 -17.34
N LYS A 383 45.00 -29.47 -17.52
CA LYS A 383 43.81 -30.14 -18.05
C LYS A 383 42.74 -30.39 -16.98
N ARG A 384 43.14 -30.57 -15.72
CA ARG A 384 42.21 -30.72 -14.59
C ARG A 384 41.55 -29.40 -14.19
N ALA A 385 42.29 -28.28 -14.26
CA ALA A 385 41.75 -26.95 -13.99
C ALA A 385 40.68 -26.51 -15.01
N TRP A 386 40.81 -26.90 -16.28
CA TRP A 386 39.83 -26.58 -17.33
C TRP A 386 38.59 -27.49 -17.31
N ALA A 387 38.68 -28.69 -16.72
CA ALA A 387 37.53 -29.58 -16.54
C ALA A 387 36.66 -29.19 -15.34
N LEU A 388 37.25 -28.64 -14.27
CA LEU A 388 36.50 -28.12 -13.12
C LEU A 388 35.70 -26.85 -13.47
N LEU A 389 36.24 -25.98 -14.34
CA LEU A 389 35.61 -24.70 -14.71
C LEU A 389 34.38 -24.87 -15.62
N GLY A 390 34.32 -25.95 -16.39
CA GLY A 390 33.16 -26.29 -17.25
C GLY A 390 32.05 -27.05 -16.51
N ALA A 391 32.37 -27.70 -15.38
CA ALA A 391 31.38 -28.41 -14.56
C ALA A 391 30.57 -27.45 -13.67
N THR A 392 31.18 -26.35 -13.20
CA THR A 392 30.51 -25.31 -12.41
C THR A 392 29.54 -24.45 -13.21
N THR A 393 29.72 -24.31 -14.53
CA THR A 393 28.79 -23.57 -15.40
C THR A 393 27.57 -24.41 -15.82
N ALA A 394 27.67 -25.74 -15.85
CA ALA A 394 26.55 -26.61 -16.19
C ALA A 394 25.62 -26.88 -14.98
N LEU A 395 26.13 -26.88 -13.75
CA LEU A 395 25.31 -27.09 -12.56
C LEU A 395 24.38 -25.90 -12.26
N VAL A 396 24.86 -24.67 -12.49
CA VAL A 396 24.08 -23.42 -12.27
C VAL A 396 22.92 -23.27 -13.26
N VAL A 397 23.06 -23.81 -14.47
CA VAL A 397 22.00 -23.74 -15.50
C VAL A 397 20.94 -24.84 -15.30
N VAL A 398 21.28 -25.96 -14.65
CA VAL A 398 20.32 -27.04 -14.38
C VAL A 398 19.56 -26.82 -13.06
N SER A 399 20.15 -26.15 -12.07
CA SER A 399 19.42 -25.74 -10.85
C SER A 399 18.40 -24.62 -11.10
N GLY A 400 18.64 -23.76 -12.09
CA GLY A 400 17.66 -22.72 -12.50
C GLY A 400 16.48 -23.23 -13.32
N ALA A 401 16.52 -24.47 -13.82
CA ALA A 401 15.45 -25.07 -14.62
C ALA A 401 14.58 -26.08 -13.83
N LEU A 402 14.92 -26.36 -12.57
CA LEU A 402 14.21 -27.32 -11.70
C LEU A 402 13.48 -26.66 -10.52
N TRP A 403 13.46 -25.32 -10.47
CA TRP A 403 12.72 -24.52 -9.47
C TRP A 403 11.34 -24.03 -9.94
N PHE A 404 10.90 -24.44 -11.14
CA PHE A 404 9.54 -24.22 -11.63
C PHE A 404 8.76 -25.54 -11.62
N ALA A 405 8.35 -26.01 -10.44
CA ALA A 405 7.23 -26.94 -10.25
C ALA A 405 7.13 -27.39 -8.79
N VAL A 406 6.74 -26.48 -7.89
CA VAL A 406 5.96 -26.90 -6.71
C VAL A 406 4.81 -25.90 -6.60
N ASP A 407 3.77 -26.18 -7.37
CA ASP A 407 2.52 -25.42 -7.39
C ASP A 407 1.67 -25.92 -6.22
N SER A 408 1.53 -25.12 -5.17
CA SER A 408 0.59 -25.40 -4.10
C SER A 408 -0.74 -24.74 -4.46
N SER A 409 -1.50 -25.38 -5.35
CA SER A 409 -2.79 -24.87 -5.81
C SER A 409 -3.82 -24.93 -4.68
N TYR A 410 -4.18 -23.78 -4.09
CA TYR A 410 -5.40 -23.66 -3.31
C TYR A 410 -6.59 -23.88 -4.25
N THR A 411 -7.44 -24.85 -3.93
CA THR A 411 -8.68 -25.10 -4.66
C THR A 411 -9.81 -24.47 -3.86
N PRO A 412 -10.54 -23.48 -4.40
CA PRO A 412 -11.66 -22.87 -3.69
C PRO A 412 -12.64 -23.94 -3.25
N VAL A 413 -12.88 -24.01 -1.94
CA VAL A 413 -13.87 -24.91 -1.34
C VAL A 413 -15.12 -24.12 -1.01
N PRO A 414 -16.33 -24.70 -1.13
CA PRO A 414 -17.55 -24.03 -0.66
C PRO A 414 -17.43 -23.66 0.81
N LEU A 415 -17.90 -22.46 1.18
CA LEU A 415 -17.95 -22.01 2.58
C LEU A 415 -18.94 -22.82 3.43
N GLY A 416 -19.82 -23.58 2.79
CA GLY A 416 -20.95 -24.24 3.45
C GLY A 416 -22.10 -23.26 3.77
N ALA A 417 -22.00 -22.00 3.35
CA ALA A 417 -23.12 -21.06 3.36
C ALA A 417 -24.17 -21.44 2.29
N PRO A 418 -25.48 -21.32 2.56
CA PRO A 418 -26.54 -21.63 1.60
C PRO A 418 -26.57 -20.76 0.35
N GLY A 419 -25.94 -19.57 0.40
CA GLY A 419 -26.09 -18.55 -0.62
C GLY A 419 -27.40 -17.76 -0.49
N VAL A 420 -27.68 -16.90 -1.46
CA VAL A 420 -28.87 -16.05 -1.45
C VAL A 420 -30.15 -16.84 -1.69
N VAL A 421 -31.15 -16.62 -0.82
CA VAL A 421 -32.49 -17.19 -0.91
C VAL A 421 -33.48 -16.08 -1.24
N ALA A 422 -34.01 -16.08 -2.47
CA ALA A 422 -34.90 -15.01 -2.95
C ALA A 422 -36.15 -14.80 -2.06
N ASP A 423 -36.70 -15.88 -1.49
CA ASP A 423 -37.90 -15.82 -0.64
C ASP A 423 -37.66 -15.11 0.71
N ASN A 424 -36.41 -14.83 1.07
CA ASN A 424 -36.08 -14.07 2.29
C ASN A 424 -36.27 -12.56 2.11
N PHE A 425 -36.27 -12.05 0.86
CA PHE A 425 -36.51 -10.63 0.59
C PHE A 425 -37.97 -10.27 0.80
N LEU A 426 -38.23 -9.16 1.47
CA LEU A 426 -39.59 -8.68 1.73
C LEU A 426 -40.30 -8.25 0.45
N GLU A 427 -41.62 -8.42 0.41
CA GLU A 427 -42.41 -8.00 -0.75
C GLU A 427 -42.24 -6.49 -1.00
N GLY A 428 -41.77 -6.14 -2.20
CA GLY A 428 -41.50 -4.75 -2.60
C GLY A 428 -40.08 -4.25 -2.34
N SER A 429 -39.20 -5.04 -1.71
CA SER A 429 -37.80 -4.62 -1.45
C SER A 429 -36.88 -4.69 -2.66
N LEU A 430 -37.29 -5.43 -3.70
CA LEU A 430 -36.58 -5.60 -4.95
C LEU A 430 -37.25 -4.85 -6.09
N THR A 431 -36.46 -4.19 -6.93
CA THR A 431 -36.96 -3.54 -8.16
C THR A 431 -37.34 -4.54 -9.26
N LYS A 432 -36.75 -5.73 -9.21
CA LYS A 432 -36.99 -6.85 -10.13
C LYS A 432 -36.65 -8.17 -9.43
N ALA A 433 -37.19 -9.27 -9.94
CA ALA A 433 -36.81 -10.60 -9.46
C ALA A 433 -35.29 -10.80 -9.59
N ILE A 434 -34.70 -11.50 -8.61
CA ILE A 434 -33.29 -11.86 -8.62
C ILE A 434 -33.00 -12.68 -9.89
N ALA A 435 -32.04 -12.20 -10.68
CA ALA A 435 -31.64 -12.85 -11.92
C ALA A 435 -30.35 -13.64 -11.72
N GLU A 436 -30.24 -14.77 -12.39
CA GLU A 436 -29.02 -15.57 -12.44
C GLU A 436 -28.24 -15.21 -13.71
N GLU A 437 -26.95 -14.94 -13.57
CA GLU A 437 -26.06 -14.62 -14.69
C GLU A 437 -24.66 -15.21 -14.46
N ASP A 438 -23.92 -15.40 -15.55
CA ASP A 438 -22.53 -15.85 -15.50
C ASP A 438 -21.65 -14.71 -14.98
N CYS A 439 -20.68 -15.03 -14.11
CA CYS A 439 -19.81 -14.07 -13.47
C CYS A 439 -18.41 -14.64 -13.22
N THR A 440 -17.48 -13.75 -12.91
CA THR A 440 -16.12 -14.10 -12.47
C THR A 440 -15.97 -13.65 -11.02
N LEU A 441 -15.49 -14.54 -10.15
CA LEU A 441 -15.14 -14.22 -8.77
C LEU A 441 -13.77 -13.53 -8.68
N THR A 442 -13.44 -12.93 -7.53
CA THR A 442 -12.18 -12.22 -7.31
C THR A 442 -10.91 -13.06 -7.47
N ASP A 443 -11.00 -14.40 -7.40
CA ASP A 443 -9.89 -15.32 -7.69
C ASP A 443 -9.81 -15.73 -9.18
N GLY A 444 -10.68 -15.19 -10.03
CA GLY A 444 -10.80 -15.56 -11.43
C GLY A 444 -11.71 -16.76 -11.71
N THR A 445 -12.32 -17.38 -10.69
CA THR A 445 -13.24 -18.50 -10.88
C THR A 445 -14.48 -18.04 -11.66
N GLU A 446 -14.71 -18.61 -12.83
CA GLU A 446 -15.96 -18.46 -13.56
C GLU A 446 -17.06 -19.31 -12.91
N THR A 447 -18.18 -18.68 -12.57
CA THR A 447 -19.31 -19.32 -11.89
C THR A 447 -20.62 -18.62 -12.26
N SER A 448 -21.69 -19.00 -11.57
CA SER A 448 -22.98 -18.33 -11.64
C SER A 448 -23.17 -17.43 -10.42
N CYS A 449 -23.67 -16.22 -10.66
CA CYS A 449 -24.00 -15.23 -9.65
C CYS A 449 -25.46 -14.83 -9.72
N TYR A 450 -25.94 -14.25 -8.62
CA TYR A 450 -27.20 -13.57 -8.53
C TYR A 450 -27.02 -12.06 -8.65
N ARG A 451 -27.78 -11.47 -9.57
CA ARG A 451 -27.98 -10.03 -9.69
C ARG A 451 -29.17 -9.63 -8.83
N ILE A 452 -28.89 -8.89 -7.77
CA ILE A 452 -29.88 -8.41 -6.80
C ILE A 452 -29.99 -6.91 -6.97
N SER A 453 -31.21 -6.40 -7.10
CA SER A 453 -31.45 -4.96 -7.26
C SER A 453 -32.49 -4.50 -6.25
N VAL A 454 -32.03 -3.84 -5.19
CA VAL A 454 -32.88 -3.30 -4.13
C VAL A 454 -33.46 -1.93 -4.52
N THR A 455 -34.56 -1.54 -3.89
CA THR A 455 -35.29 -0.30 -4.21
C THR A 455 -34.62 0.97 -3.69
N GLY A 456 -33.78 0.86 -2.66
CA GLY A 456 -33.29 2.03 -1.91
C GLY A 456 -34.36 2.64 -0.99
N ILE A 457 -35.47 1.93 -0.76
CA ILE A 457 -36.55 2.28 0.18
C ILE A 457 -36.83 1.05 1.04
N PRO A 458 -36.73 1.15 2.38
CA PRO A 458 -37.06 0.03 3.23
C PRO A 458 -38.58 -0.15 3.27
N VAL A 459 -39.05 -1.38 3.07
CA VAL A 459 -40.50 -1.65 2.98
C VAL A 459 -41.21 -1.78 4.33
N ASP A 460 -40.46 -1.99 5.41
CA ASP A 460 -40.97 -2.23 6.76
C ASP A 460 -40.43 -1.23 7.80
N THR A 461 -39.72 -0.19 7.36
CA THR A 461 -39.10 0.81 8.22
C THR A 461 -39.64 2.21 7.92
N THR A 462 -39.96 2.97 8.96
CA THR A 462 -40.19 4.42 8.84
C THR A 462 -38.85 5.11 9.01
N ILE A 463 -38.42 5.84 7.98
CA ILE A 463 -37.14 6.56 7.98
C ILE A 463 -37.24 7.78 8.91
N GLY A 464 -36.21 7.97 9.74
CA GLY A 464 -36.17 9.02 10.75
C GLY A 464 -36.95 8.66 12.02
N PRO A 465 -36.90 9.51 13.07
CA PRO A 465 -36.26 10.84 13.14
C PRO A 465 -34.72 10.81 13.10
N PHE A 466 -34.11 11.98 12.84
CA PHE A 466 -32.64 12.16 12.78
C PHE A 466 -32.18 13.22 13.79
N CYS A 467 -32.14 14.49 13.39
CA CYS A 467 -31.61 15.56 14.23
C CYS A 467 -32.64 16.05 15.27
N PRO A 468 -32.23 16.30 16.52
CA PRO A 468 -33.10 16.86 17.55
C PRO A 468 -33.40 18.31 17.22
N LYS A 469 -34.68 18.73 17.27
CA LYS A 469 -35.05 20.13 16.96
C LYS A 469 -34.56 21.12 18.00
N THR A 470 -34.42 20.69 19.25
CA THR A 470 -34.02 21.54 20.37
C THR A 470 -33.12 20.79 21.35
N THR A 471 -32.42 21.52 22.20
CA THR A 471 -31.67 20.95 23.34
C THR A 471 -32.56 20.34 24.44
N SER A 472 -33.88 20.37 24.26
CA SER A 472 -34.86 19.67 25.10
C SER A 472 -35.53 18.48 24.41
N SER A 473 -35.14 18.18 23.16
CA SER A 473 -35.66 17.01 22.45
C SER A 473 -35.24 15.73 23.16
N THR A 474 -36.18 14.80 23.24
CA THR A 474 -36.00 13.47 23.84
C THR A 474 -35.44 12.48 22.83
N ALA A 475 -34.93 11.33 23.29
CA ALA A 475 -34.46 10.25 22.43
C ALA A 475 -35.53 9.84 21.41
N GLU A 476 -36.81 9.80 21.78
CA GLU A 476 -37.89 9.42 20.85
C GLU A 476 -38.20 10.48 19.76
N GLU A 477 -37.64 11.69 19.88
CA GLU A 477 -37.81 12.79 18.93
C GLU A 477 -36.58 13.00 18.02
N SER A 478 -35.53 12.20 18.20
CA SER A 478 -34.26 12.22 17.47
C SER A 478 -33.84 10.79 17.13
N GLY A 479 -32.83 10.63 16.30
CA GLY A 479 -32.21 9.34 16.07
C GLY A 479 -31.00 9.12 16.97
N ILE A 480 -30.00 8.44 16.44
CA ILE A 480 -28.78 8.06 17.14
C ILE A 480 -27.54 8.69 16.50
N TRP A 481 -26.47 8.73 17.30
CA TRP A 481 -25.13 9.02 16.84
C TRP A 481 -24.20 7.90 17.27
N LEU A 482 -23.35 7.46 16.35
CA LEU A 482 -22.35 6.42 16.56
C LEU A 482 -20.99 6.99 16.16
N ASP A 483 -20.02 6.93 17.08
CA ASP A 483 -18.71 7.57 16.92
C ASP A 483 -17.54 6.59 16.71
N GLY A 484 -17.85 5.33 16.43
CA GLY A 484 -16.86 4.24 16.34
C GLY A 484 -16.54 3.58 17.69
N SER A 485 -16.84 4.25 18.81
CA SER A 485 -16.58 3.75 20.16
C SER A 485 -17.85 3.56 21.00
N LYS A 486 -18.86 4.40 20.77
CA LYS A 486 -20.11 4.44 21.53
C LYS A 486 -21.28 4.77 20.63
N LEU A 487 -22.43 4.29 21.09
CA LEU A 487 -23.75 4.62 20.58
C LEU A 487 -24.43 5.58 21.56
N TYR A 488 -24.98 6.67 21.04
CA TYR A 488 -25.72 7.68 21.78
C TYR A 488 -27.09 7.88 21.16
N ASP A 489 -28.09 8.18 21.97
CA ASP A 489 -29.25 8.92 21.49
C ASP A 489 -28.77 10.32 21.09
N ALA A 490 -29.03 10.73 19.85
CA ALA A 490 -28.65 12.05 19.35
C ALA A 490 -29.64 13.12 19.86
N ASP A 491 -30.02 13.05 21.13
CA ASP A 491 -31.06 13.86 21.74
C ASP A 491 -30.55 15.25 22.15
N GLY A 492 -31.42 16.05 22.76
CA GLY A 492 -31.05 17.38 23.23
C GLY A 492 -29.94 17.39 24.29
N ALA A 493 -29.85 16.35 25.13
CA ALA A 493 -28.83 16.22 26.15
C ALA A 493 -27.47 15.90 25.52
N PHE A 494 -27.43 14.98 24.54
CA PHE A 494 -26.25 14.70 23.75
C PHE A 494 -25.69 15.96 23.09
N ILE A 495 -26.54 16.78 22.44
CA ILE A 495 -26.12 18.04 21.81
C ILE A 495 -25.49 19.02 22.81
N LEU A 496 -25.99 19.07 24.04
CA LEU A 496 -25.42 19.90 25.10
C LEU A 496 -24.05 19.37 25.60
N ASP A 497 -23.86 18.06 25.55
CA ASP A 497 -22.69 17.38 26.09
C ASP A 497 -21.55 17.19 25.07
N LEU A 498 -21.75 17.49 23.78
CA LEU A 498 -20.74 17.36 22.72
C LEU A 498 -19.35 17.92 23.09
N ALA A 499 -19.30 19.10 23.72
CA ALA A 499 -18.05 19.71 24.16
C ALA A 499 -17.33 18.91 25.26
N THR A 500 -18.09 18.22 26.10
CA THR A 500 -17.56 17.33 27.14
C THR A 500 -17.16 15.98 26.56
N ILE A 501 -18.01 15.40 25.69
CA ILE A 501 -17.78 14.12 25.03
C ILE A 501 -16.47 14.16 24.24
N TYR A 502 -16.26 15.20 23.44
CA TYR A 502 -15.09 15.34 22.56
C TYR A 502 -13.97 16.24 23.13
N GLY A 503 -14.12 16.74 24.37
CA GLY A 503 -13.08 17.52 25.04
C GLY A 503 -12.72 18.85 24.38
N ASP A 504 -13.59 19.40 23.53
CA ASP A 504 -13.38 20.66 22.81
C ASP A 504 -14.56 21.62 23.02
N ALA A 505 -14.27 22.75 23.66
CA ALA A 505 -15.25 23.79 23.96
C ALA A 505 -15.83 24.52 22.72
N LYS A 506 -15.28 24.27 21.52
CA LYS A 506 -15.84 24.80 20.27
C LYS A 506 -17.15 24.13 19.86
N TRP A 507 -17.44 22.92 20.34
CA TRP A 507 -18.68 22.23 20.04
C TRP A 507 -19.90 23.01 20.57
N LYS A 508 -20.68 23.58 19.65
CA LYS A 508 -21.97 24.22 19.93
C LYS A 508 -22.86 24.21 18.69
N LEU A 509 -23.75 23.24 18.59
CA LEU A 509 -24.67 23.04 17.47
C LEU A 509 -26.03 23.75 17.67
N TYR A 510 -26.14 24.69 18.60
CA TYR A 510 -27.43 25.28 18.97
C TYR A 510 -27.34 26.77 19.29
N ASP A 511 -28.45 27.48 19.13
CA ASP A 511 -28.58 28.90 19.44
C ASP A 511 -28.83 29.18 20.94
N ASP A 512 -28.82 30.44 21.34
CA ASP A 512 -29.02 30.81 22.76
C ASP A 512 -30.44 30.53 23.29
N LYS A 513 -31.38 30.15 22.42
CA LYS A 513 -32.74 29.71 22.79
C LYS A 513 -32.85 28.18 22.86
N GLY A 514 -31.78 27.45 22.54
CA GLY A 514 -31.75 26.00 22.51
C GLY A 514 -32.31 25.38 21.22
N ASN A 515 -32.46 26.15 20.13
CA ASN A 515 -32.76 25.56 18.82
C ASN A 515 -31.48 24.96 18.25
N VAL A 516 -31.54 23.71 17.79
CA VAL A 516 -30.38 23.07 17.13
C VAL A 516 -30.28 23.56 15.68
N ASN A 517 -29.05 23.79 15.22
CA ASN A 517 -28.73 24.11 13.85
C ASN A 517 -28.85 22.82 13.02
N ILE A 518 -29.92 22.70 12.21
CA ILE A 518 -30.19 21.53 11.37
C ILE A 518 -30.13 21.97 9.91
N THR A 519 -29.60 21.14 9.02
CA THR A 519 -29.73 21.37 7.57
C THR A 519 -31.18 21.18 7.13
N ASP A 520 -31.84 22.24 6.65
CA ASP A 520 -33.27 22.22 6.33
C ASP A 520 -33.59 22.50 4.85
N THR A 521 -32.55 22.62 4.03
CA THR A 521 -32.64 22.77 2.57
C THR A 521 -31.77 21.76 1.82
N LYS A 522 -32.03 21.62 0.51
CA LYS A 522 -31.21 20.78 -0.37
C LYS A 522 -29.76 21.27 -0.41
N GLU A 523 -29.59 22.58 -0.50
CA GLU A 523 -28.28 23.22 -0.62
C GLU A 523 -27.44 23.03 0.65
N GLU A 524 -28.05 23.17 1.83
CA GLU A 524 -27.39 22.93 3.11
C GLU A 524 -27.05 21.45 3.29
N PHE A 525 -27.99 20.53 2.99
CA PHE A 525 -27.71 19.10 3.05
C PHE A 525 -26.53 18.71 2.13
N GLN A 526 -26.54 19.14 0.87
CA GLN A 526 -25.46 18.84 -0.07
C GLN A 526 -24.13 19.53 0.28
N GLY A 527 -24.18 20.69 0.93
CA GLY A 527 -23.00 21.39 1.41
C GLY A 527 -22.39 20.79 2.68
N ALA A 528 -23.18 20.11 3.50
CA ALA A 528 -22.76 19.49 4.75
C ALA A 528 -22.47 17.98 4.62
N ALA A 529 -23.12 17.27 3.70
CA ALA A 529 -22.94 15.84 3.47
C ALA A 529 -21.84 15.56 2.43
N ARG A 530 -20.64 16.12 2.66
CA ARG A 530 -19.44 15.97 1.83
C ARG A 530 -18.18 15.98 2.71
N PRO A 531 -17.06 15.35 2.29
CA PRO A 531 -15.84 15.32 3.10
C PRO A 531 -15.29 16.72 3.45
N ASP A 532 -15.37 17.66 2.51
CA ASP A 532 -15.01 19.07 2.69
C ASP A 532 -16.25 19.93 2.97
N VAL A 533 -16.82 19.77 4.17
CA VAL A 533 -17.98 20.52 4.64
C VAL A 533 -17.79 22.03 4.44
N GLN A 534 -18.79 22.70 3.86
CA GLN A 534 -18.76 24.15 3.68
C GLN A 534 -18.65 24.85 5.04
N ASP A 535 -17.81 25.88 5.12
CA ASP A 535 -17.45 26.52 6.39
C ASP A 535 -18.66 27.07 7.17
N ASP A 536 -19.72 27.51 6.49
CA ASP A 536 -20.96 28.03 7.07
C ASP A 536 -21.93 26.94 7.53
N LEU A 537 -21.66 25.69 7.19
CA LEU A 537 -22.45 24.51 7.57
C LEU A 537 -21.75 23.63 8.64
N LYS A 538 -20.56 24.04 9.07
CA LYS A 538 -19.94 23.51 10.30
C LYS A 538 -20.83 23.84 11.49
N TYR A 539 -20.78 23.01 12.54
CA TYR A 539 -21.64 23.18 13.72
C TYR A 539 -23.14 23.01 13.43
N ASN A 540 -23.46 22.17 12.46
CA ASN A 540 -24.82 21.71 12.19
C ASN A 540 -24.96 20.21 12.49
N CYS A 541 -26.16 19.83 12.91
CA CYS A 541 -26.65 18.47 12.75
C CYS A 541 -27.14 18.31 11.30
N VAL A 542 -26.63 17.31 10.60
CA VAL A 542 -26.90 17.07 9.18
C VAL A 542 -28.04 16.08 9.05
N GLU A 543 -29.12 16.54 8.42
CA GLU A 543 -30.31 15.76 8.10
C GLU A 543 -30.59 15.82 6.60
N GLY A 544 -30.97 14.68 6.02
CA GLY A 544 -31.28 14.54 4.60
C GLY A 544 -32.66 13.92 4.35
N LYS A 545 -33.07 13.97 3.08
CA LYS A 545 -34.25 13.26 2.58
C LYS A 545 -34.14 13.05 1.08
N TYR A 546 -34.95 12.15 0.52
CA TYR A 546 -34.89 11.80 -0.90
C TYR A 546 -34.95 13.01 -1.83
N GLU A 547 -35.82 13.99 -1.57
CA GLU A 547 -35.96 15.17 -2.44
C GLU A 547 -34.69 16.04 -2.51
N TRP A 548 -33.77 15.88 -1.55
CA TRP A 548 -32.51 16.63 -1.46
C TRP A 548 -31.31 15.87 -2.03
N THR A 549 -31.48 14.58 -2.36
CA THR A 549 -30.46 13.80 -3.08
C THR A 549 -30.27 14.31 -4.51
N ASN A 550 -29.25 13.82 -5.20
CA ASN A 550 -28.96 14.16 -6.58
C ASN A 550 -30.07 13.72 -7.54
N THR A 551 -30.72 12.59 -7.25
CA THR A 551 -31.85 12.07 -8.03
C THR A 551 -33.18 12.69 -7.62
N GLY A 552 -33.30 13.15 -6.37
CA GLY A 552 -34.57 13.65 -5.81
C GLY A 552 -35.56 12.53 -5.43
N GLU A 553 -35.17 11.27 -5.61
CA GLU A 553 -35.95 10.05 -5.40
C GLU A 553 -35.03 8.95 -4.87
N ALA A 554 -35.58 7.83 -4.41
CA ALA A 554 -34.76 6.68 -4.00
C ALA A 554 -33.90 6.17 -5.15
N VAL A 555 -32.68 5.74 -4.83
CA VAL A 555 -31.70 5.23 -5.81
C VAL A 555 -31.69 3.70 -5.73
N PRO A 556 -32.18 2.99 -6.77
CA PRO A 556 -32.03 1.56 -6.82
C PRO A 556 -30.56 1.17 -6.94
N ILE A 557 -30.09 0.33 -6.01
CA ILE A 557 -28.73 -0.21 -6.03
C ILE A 557 -28.78 -1.66 -6.51
N SER A 558 -27.83 -2.01 -7.37
CA SER A 558 -27.70 -3.37 -7.88
C SER A 558 -26.33 -3.93 -7.54
N MET A 559 -26.30 -5.16 -7.04
CA MET A 559 -25.09 -5.90 -6.72
C MET A 559 -25.07 -7.26 -7.43
N LEU A 560 -23.87 -7.79 -7.62
CA LEU A 560 -23.62 -9.14 -8.10
C LEU A 560 -23.01 -9.97 -6.98
N VAL A 561 -23.60 -11.13 -6.66
CA VAL A 561 -23.11 -12.02 -5.59
C VAL A 561 -22.99 -13.47 -6.06
N PRO A 562 -22.00 -14.26 -5.60
CA PRO A 562 -21.90 -15.67 -5.94
C PRO A 562 -23.17 -16.44 -5.54
N LYS A 563 -23.69 -17.26 -6.45
CA LYS A 563 -24.81 -18.17 -6.11
C LYS A 563 -24.41 -19.21 -5.08
N THR A 564 -23.16 -19.66 -5.12
CA THR A 564 -22.55 -20.56 -4.15
C THR A 564 -21.37 -19.85 -3.51
N PRO A 565 -21.45 -19.44 -2.24
CA PRO A 565 -20.34 -18.79 -1.56
C PRO A 565 -19.12 -19.71 -1.47
N MET A 566 -17.99 -19.22 -1.96
CA MET A 566 -16.72 -19.95 -2.04
C MET A 566 -15.71 -19.34 -1.08
N LYS A 567 -14.99 -20.18 -0.33
CA LYS A 567 -14.04 -19.74 0.68
C LYS A 567 -12.82 -19.10 0.02
N ALA A 568 -12.53 -17.85 0.39
CA ALA A 568 -11.33 -17.16 -0.03
C ALA A 568 -10.08 -17.73 0.66
N ALA A 569 -8.91 -17.53 0.06
CA ALA A 569 -7.64 -17.94 0.66
C ALA A 569 -7.32 -17.15 1.94
N SER A 570 -7.78 -15.89 1.99
CA SER A 570 -7.74 -14.98 3.13
C SER A 570 -9.02 -14.14 3.15
N SER A 571 -9.41 -13.66 4.32
CA SER A 571 -10.49 -12.68 4.42
C SER A 571 -10.16 -11.38 3.67
N SER A 572 -11.17 -10.69 3.14
CA SER A 572 -11.02 -9.38 2.49
C SER A 572 -12.05 -8.38 2.97
N THR A 573 -11.76 -7.09 2.86
CA THR A 573 -12.76 -6.02 3.01
C THR A 573 -12.53 -5.05 1.87
N THR A 574 -13.60 -4.40 1.41
CA THR A 574 -13.53 -3.40 0.35
C THR A 574 -13.66 -2.01 0.97
N ALA A 575 -12.62 -1.19 0.86
CA ALA A 575 -12.70 0.21 1.27
C ALA A 575 -13.50 1.00 0.22
N GLY A 576 -14.53 1.72 0.66
CA GLY A 576 -15.25 2.68 -0.20
C GLY A 576 -16.26 2.08 -1.20
N THR A 577 -16.60 0.79 -1.09
CA THR A 577 -17.71 0.19 -1.84
C THR A 577 -18.75 -0.44 -0.90
N ASP A 578 -19.98 -0.54 -1.38
CA ASP A 578 -21.07 -1.20 -0.68
C ASP A 578 -20.74 -2.64 -0.31
N LEU A 579 -21.11 -3.07 0.89
CA LEU A 579 -20.72 -4.34 1.47
C LEU A 579 -21.78 -5.44 1.29
N GLY A 580 -22.99 -5.07 0.91
CA GLY A 580 -24.12 -5.99 0.83
C GLY A 580 -25.46 -5.30 0.62
N VAL A 581 -26.55 -6.06 0.79
CA VAL A 581 -27.93 -5.54 0.78
C VAL A 581 -28.74 -6.12 1.93
N THR A 582 -29.72 -5.35 2.40
CA THR A 582 -30.70 -5.78 3.37
C THR A 582 -31.89 -6.47 2.71
N LEU A 583 -32.58 -7.33 3.46
CA LEU A 583 -33.78 -8.03 3.00
C LEU A 583 -34.97 -7.07 2.75
N ASN A 584 -34.96 -5.91 3.41
CA ASN A 584 -36.02 -4.91 3.30
C ASN A 584 -35.80 -3.85 2.22
N GLY A 585 -34.66 -3.86 1.51
CA GLY A 585 -34.50 -3.10 0.25
C GLY A 585 -33.49 -1.97 0.31
N LEU A 586 -32.48 -2.07 1.19
CA LEU A 586 -31.42 -1.09 1.33
C LEU A 586 -30.06 -1.68 1.00
N VAL A 587 -29.11 -0.79 0.77
CA VAL A 587 -27.71 -1.15 0.69
C VAL A 587 -27.08 -1.13 2.08
N ILE A 588 -26.13 -2.05 2.29
CA ILE A 588 -25.25 -2.08 3.44
C ILE A 588 -23.98 -1.34 3.04
N ALA A 589 -23.80 -0.12 3.54
CA ALA A 589 -22.68 0.74 3.19
C ALA A 589 -21.43 0.42 4.03
N PRO A 590 -20.23 0.84 3.56
CA PRO A 590 -19.03 0.85 4.40
C PRO A 590 -19.17 1.88 5.52
N SER A 591 -18.29 1.81 6.52
CA SER A 591 -18.30 2.71 7.67
C SER A 591 -18.39 4.19 7.28
N ALA A 592 -19.29 4.95 7.91
CA ALA A 592 -19.38 6.39 7.72
C ALA A 592 -18.05 7.06 8.14
N PRO A 593 -17.61 8.14 7.47
CA PRO A 593 -16.35 8.81 7.77
C PRO A 593 -16.48 9.69 9.03
N VAL A 594 -16.62 9.07 10.19
CA VAL A 594 -16.85 9.73 11.49
C VAL A 594 -15.77 10.77 11.78
N ASP A 595 -14.50 10.49 11.50
CA ASP A 595 -13.41 11.45 11.71
C ASP A 595 -13.57 12.73 10.88
N ALA A 596 -14.03 12.60 9.63
CA ALA A 596 -14.28 13.76 8.78
C ALA A 596 -15.48 14.59 9.30
N ILE A 597 -16.52 13.90 9.79
CA ILE A 597 -17.72 14.53 10.38
C ILE A 597 -17.35 15.30 11.66
N LEU A 598 -16.63 14.64 12.58
CA LEU A 598 -16.15 15.26 13.82
C LEU A 598 -15.14 16.38 13.56
N GLY A 599 -14.25 16.21 12.57
CA GLY A 599 -13.29 17.24 12.14
C GLY A 599 -13.95 18.50 11.57
N ALA A 600 -15.15 18.38 11.02
CA ALA A 600 -15.98 19.49 10.57
C ALA A 600 -16.86 20.10 11.69
N TYR A 601 -16.81 19.57 12.91
CA TYR A 601 -17.73 19.89 14.01
C TYR A 601 -19.20 19.72 13.61
N THR A 602 -19.52 18.72 12.80
CA THR A 602 -20.90 18.37 12.43
C THR A 602 -21.30 17.04 13.07
N ILE A 603 -22.59 16.75 13.07
CA ILE A 603 -23.15 15.45 13.47
C ILE A 603 -24.05 14.98 12.35
N ALA A 604 -23.68 13.90 11.64
CA ALA A 604 -24.52 13.29 10.62
C ALA A 604 -25.43 12.23 11.24
N ALA A 605 -26.45 12.68 11.96
CA ALA A 605 -27.33 11.81 12.75
C ALA A 605 -27.89 10.67 11.88
N PHE A 606 -27.85 9.47 12.44
CA PHE A 606 -28.54 8.30 11.90
C PHE A 606 -29.92 8.24 12.54
N ASP A 607 -30.88 7.59 11.88
CA ASP A 607 -32.12 7.25 12.55
C ASP A 607 -31.94 6.06 13.49
N ASP A 608 -32.97 5.79 14.30
CA ASP A 608 -32.96 4.71 15.28
C ASP A 608 -32.73 3.33 14.69
N CYS A 609 -32.81 3.16 13.37
CA CYS A 609 -32.57 1.90 12.68
C CYS A 609 -31.10 1.72 12.27
N GLY A 610 -30.30 2.80 12.28
CA GLY A 610 -28.88 2.82 11.93
C GLY A 610 -28.57 3.29 10.51
N GLY A 611 -29.52 3.97 9.86
CA GLY A 611 -29.36 4.50 8.50
C GLY A 611 -29.37 6.02 8.43
N HIS A 612 -28.81 6.58 7.37
CA HIS A 612 -28.86 8.01 7.09
C HIS A 612 -28.80 8.32 5.59
N PHE A 613 -28.86 9.60 5.21
CA PHE A 613 -28.83 10.05 3.82
C PHE A 613 -27.45 10.60 3.41
N ASN A 614 -27.02 10.25 2.20
CA ASN A 614 -26.00 11.01 1.47
C ASN A 614 -26.56 11.51 0.12
N PRO A 615 -25.89 12.48 -0.55
CA PRO A 615 -26.41 13.06 -1.79
C PRO A 615 -26.49 12.07 -2.97
N ILE A 616 -25.69 10.99 -2.98
CA ILE A 616 -25.47 10.13 -4.14
C ILE A 616 -26.36 8.87 -4.07
N GLU A 617 -26.27 8.11 -2.98
CA GLU A 617 -26.93 6.82 -2.78
C GLU A 617 -28.30 6.97 -2.11
N GLY A 618 -28.57 8.13 -1.50
CA GLY A 618 -29.78 8.35 -0.72
C GLY A 618 -29.70 7.69 0.64
N TYR A 619 -30.78 7.06 1.10
CA TYR A 619 -30.85 6.41 2.41
C TYR A 619 -30.18 5.03 2.39
N HIS A 620 -29.22 4.81 3.28
CA HIS A 620 -28.39 3.60 3.34
C HIS A 620 -28.01 3.27 4.78
N MET A 621 -27.63 1.99 5.01
CA MET A 621 -27.41 1.45 6.35
C MET A 621 -25.93 1.39 6.71
N HIS A 622 -25.58 1.87 7.91
CA HIS A 622 -24.24 1.77 8.50
C HIS A 622 -24.20 0.85 9.73
N ALA A 623 -25.33 0.74 10.43
CA ALA A 623 -25.52 -0.08 11.62
C ALA A 623 -26.90 -0.76 11.60
N TYR A 624 -27.12 -1.74 12.48
CA TYR A 624 -28.43 -2.36 12.67
C TYR A 624 -28.81 -2.41 14.14
N THR A 625 -29.93 -1.78 14.49
CA THR A 625 -30.44 -1.62 15.87
C THR A 625 -31.88 -2.12 16.02
N ASP A 626 -32.44 -2.75 14.98
CA ASP A 626 -33.88 -3.10 14.90
C ASP A 626 -34.82 -1.91 15.17
N CYS A 627 -34.37 -0.70 14.84
CA CYS A 627 -35.11 0.55 15.10
C CYS A 627 -35.36 0.84 16.59
N ALA A 628 -34.55 0.26 17.49
CA ALA A 628 -34.60 0.50 18.94
C ALA A 628 -33.62 1.58 19.42
N GLY A 629 -32.91 2.25 18.50
CA GLY A 629 -31.94 3.29 18.85
C GLY A 629 -30.82 2.75 19.75
N ALA A 630 -30.47 3.53 20.78
CA ALA A 630 -29.42 3.16 21.74
C ALA A 630 -29.81 1.97 22.65
N ASP A 631 -31.10 1.63 22.73
CA ASP A 631 -31.65 0.55 23.55
C ASP A 631 -31.75 -0.80 22.80
N TYR A 632 -31.00 -0.98 21.71
CA TYR A 632 -31.04 -2.22 20.94
C TYR A 632 -30.68 -3.45 21.81
N ASP A 633 -31.46 -4.52 21.66
CA ASP A 633 -31.22 -5.82 22.31
C ASP A 633 -31.10 -6.90 21.24
N ALA A 634 -30.02 -7.66 21.31
CA ALA A 634 -29.76 -8.77 20.42
C ALA A 634 -29.23 -10.00 21.17
N SER A 635 -29.70 -10.16 22.41
CA SER A 635 -29.35 -11.29 23.25
C SER A 635 -29.91 -12.61 22.69
N ILE A 636 -29.06 -13.64 22.75
CA ILE A 636 -29.44 -15.01 22.39
C ILE A 636 -29.44 -15.84 23.67
N GLU A 637 -30.62 -16.29 24.13
CA GLU A 637 -30.75 -17.16 25.31
C GLU A 637 -30.40 -18.64 25.02
N ASP A 638 -30.59 -19.10 23.78
CA ASP A 638 -30.23 -20.45 23.32
C ASP A 638 -29.03 -20.38 22.37
N PRO A 639 -27.84 -20.90 22.72
CA PRO A 639 -26.64 -20.81 21.87
C PRO A 639 -26.78 -21.50 20.50
N ASN A 640 -27.83 -22.30 20.29
CA ASN A 640 -28.17 -22.91 18.99
C ASN A 640 -29.20 -22.09 18.20
N ALA A 641 -29.75 -21.02 18.77
CA ALA A 641 -30.54 -20.04 18.05
C ALA A 641 -29.62 -19.06 17.31
N GLU A 642 -30.19 -18.42 16.29
CA GLU A 642 -29.57 -17.32 15.56
C GLU A 642 -30.38 -16.06 15.76
N THR A 643 -29.76 -14.89 15.61
CA THR A 643 -30.51 -13.63 15.52
C THR A 643 -31.31 -13.56 14.21
N LYS A 644 -32.02 -12.46 13.98
CA LYS A 644 -32.76 -12.24 12.75
C LYS A 644 -31.77 -12.07 11.58
N GLN A 645 -31.97 -12.79 10.47
CA GLN A 645 -31.25 -12.48 9.24
C GLN A 645 -31.69 -11.09 8.73
N ILE A 646 -30.74 -10.21 8.44
CA ILE A 646 -30.99 -8.84 8.00
C ILE A 646 -30.63 -8.60 6.53
N GLY A 647 -29.77 -9.44 5.95
CA GLY A 647 -29.29 -9.23 4.59
C GLY A 647 -28.35 -10.30 4.05
N TYR A 648 -27.62 -9.92 3.01
CA TYR A 648 -26.55 -10.70 2.37
C TYR A 648 -25.36 -9.81 2.06
N ALA A 649 -24.15 -10.34 2.27
CA ALA A 649 -22.87 -9.72 1.92
C ALA A 649 -22.52 -9.94 0.43
N LEU A 650 -21.52 -9.22 -0.08
CA LEU A 650 -21.06 -9.32 -1.48
C LEU A 650 -20.56 -10.71 -1.89
N ASP A 651 -20.11 -11.53 -0.94
CA ASP A 651 -19.67 -12.91 -1.15
C ASP A 651 -20.84 -13.92 -1.14
N GLY A 652 -22.07 -13.43 -1.05
CA GLY A 652 -23.30 -14.22 -1.06
C GLY A 652 -23.64 -14.88 0.29
N VAL A 653 -22.89 -14.56 1.35
CA VAL A 653 -23.11 -15.09 2.70
C VAL A 653 -24.19 -14.27 3.42
N ALA A 654 -25.05 -14.94 4.18
CA ALA A 654 -26.11 -14.29 4.95
C ALA A 654 -25.53 -13.43 6.10
N VAL A 655 -26.13 -12.27 6.33
CA VAL A 655 -25.81 -11.37 7.43
C VAL A 655 -26.96 -11.35 8.42
N PHE A 656 -26.65 -11.63 9.68
CA PHE A 656 -27.56 -11.68 10.81
C PHE A 656 -27.44 -10.41 11.67
N ALA A 657 -28.47 -10.06 12.42
CA ALA A 657 -28.45 -8.92 13.34
C ALA A 657 -27.32 -9.08 14.38
N PRO A 658 -26.80 -7.99 14.98
CA PRO A 658 -25.68 -8.05 15.90
C PRO A 658 -25.91 -9.05 17.04
N LEU A 659 -24.85 -9.52 17.69
CA LEU A 659 -25.00 -10.20 18.98
C LEU A 659 -24.91 -9.17 20.11
N ALA A 660 -25.57 -9.47 21.23
CA ALA A 660 -25.33 -8.71 22.46
C ALA A 660 -23.83 -8.74 22.84
N HIS A 661 -23.33 -7.63 23.38
CA HIS A 661 -21.92 -7.47 23.78
C HIS A 661 -21.47 -8.55 24.80
N ASP A 662 -22.37 -9.08 25.61
CA ASP A 662 -22.09 -10.14 26.60
C ASP A 662 -22.34 -11.56 26.08
N SER A 663 -22.56 -11.72 24.77
CA SER A 663 -22.71 -13.01 24.13
C SER A 663 -21.47 -13.89 24.37
N THR A 664 -21.72 -15.18 24.59
CA THR A 664 -20.67 -16.21 24.74
C THR A 664 -20.41 -16.97 23.45
N ILE A 665 -21.05 -16.57 22.35
CA ILE A 665 -20.87 -17.18 21.04
C ILE A 665 -19.53 -16.74 20.47
N GLU A 666 -18.68 -17.72 20.20
CA GLU A 666 -17.39 -17.51 19.54
C GLU A 666 -17.61 -17.28 18.04
N LEU A 667 -17.02 -16.20 17.52
CA LEU A 667 -17.05 -15.80 16.12
C LEU A 667 -15.64 -15.78 15.54
N ASP A 668 -15.51 -15.95 14.24
CA ASP A 668 -14.25 -15.84 13.53
C ASP A 668 -13.84 -14.38 13.26
N GLU A 669 -12.74 -14.21 12.51
CA GLU A 669 -12.15 -12.90 12.23
C GLU A 669 -13.08 -11.95 11.48
N CYS A 670 -14.04 -12.48 10.69
CA CYS A 670 -15.05 -11.71 9.96
C CYS A 670 -16.39 -11.61 10.69
N ASN A 671 -16.39 -11.91 11.99
CA ASN A 671 -17.60 -11.92 12.81
C ASN A 671 -18.64 -12.95 12.35
N GLY A 672 -18.15 -14.06 11.76
CA GLY A 672 -18.98 -15.15 11.29
C GLY A 672 -18.82 -16.43 12.11
N ARG A 673 -19.72 -17.37 11.89
CA ARG A 673 -19.60 -18.74 12.39
C ARG A 673 -20.31 -19.72 11.46
N THR A 674 -20.08 -21.01 11.68
CA THR A 674 -20.81 -22.08 10.99
C THR A 674 -21.75 -22.78 11.96
N THR A 675 -23.02 -22.93 11.59
CA THR A 675 -23.98 -23.79 12.30
C THR A 675 -24.64 -24.82 11.37
N ASP A 676 -25.18 -25.90 11.94
CA ASP A 676 -25.81 -26.98 11.15
C ASP A 676 -27.04 -26.50 10.36
N LYS A 677 -27.73 -25.47 10.87
CA LYS A 677 -28.98 -24.95 10.31
C LYS A 677 -28.72 -23.95 9.20
N ASP A 678 -27.88 -22.96 9.46
CA ASP A 678 -27.73 -21.78 8.61
C ASP A 678 -26.40 -21.79 7.82
N GLY A 679 -25.55 -22.80 8.04
CA GLY A 679 -24.24 -22.88 7.42
C GLY A 679 -23.33 -21.77 7.93
N TYR A 680 -22.34 -21.40 7.12
CA TYR A 680 -21.51 -20.23 7.40
C TYR A 680 -22.31 -18.94 7.19
N HIS A 681 -22.30 -18.04 8.18
CA HIS A 681 -22.99 -16.75 8.15
C HIS A 681 -22.25 -15.70 8.99
N TYR A 682 -22.48 -14.43 8.71
CA TYR A 682 -21.96 -13.29 9.48
C TYR A 682 -22.99 -12.79 10.48
N TYR A 683 -22.52 -12.21 11.57
CA TYR A 683 -23.30 -11.25 12.36
C TYR A 683 -22.83 -9.84 12.02
N ALA A 684 -23.79 -8.90 11.97
CA ALA A 684 -23.48 -7.49 11.93
C ALA A 684 -22.60 -7.11 13.13
N GLN A 685 -21.68 -6.15 13.00
CA GLN A 685 -20.99 -5.63 14.19
C GLN A 685 -21.99 -4.92 15.10
N SER A 686 -21.61 -4.77 16.37
CA SER A 686 -22.32 -3.87 17.27
C SER A 686 -22.42 -2.47 16.64
N PRO A 687 -23.59 -1.81 16.70
CA PRO A 687 -23.85 -0.52 16.05
C PRO A 687 -22.83 0.57 16.34
N GLU A 688 -22.26 0.61 17.55
CA GLU A 688 -21.23 1.57 17.94
C GLU A 688 -19.98 1.50 17.07
N LEU A 689 -19.69 0.35 16.45
CA LEU A 689 -18.54 0.12 15.58
C LEU A 689 -18.73 0.63 14.14
N ASN A 690 -19.89 1.24 13.83
CA ASN A 690 -20.12 1.90 12.54
C ASN A 690 -19.87 0.97 11.34
N ARG A 691 -20.28 -0.30 11.43
CA ARG A 691 -20.06 -1.27 10.35
C ARG A 691 -21.02 -2.44 10.48
N ILE A 692 -21.71 -2.82 9.41
CA ILE A 692 -22.52 -4.06 9.42
C ILE A 692 -21.60 -5.25 9.11
N VAL A 693 -21.02 -5.33 7.91
CA VAL A 693 -20.14 -6.45 7.52
C VAL A 693 -18.69 -6.12 7.84
N LYS A 694 -18.02 -6.92 8.68
CA LYS A 694 -16.62 -6.68 9.06
C LYS A 694 -15.64 -6.96 7.93
N CYS A 695 -15.74 -8.14 7.34
CA CYS A 695 -14.99 -8.60 6.18
C CYS A 695 -15.72 -9.79 5.51
N PHE A 696 -15.27 -10.17 4.32
CA PHE A 696 -15.70 -11.34 3.58
C PHE A 696 -14.69 -12.48 3.77
N ASN A 697 -15.14 -13.59 4.33
CA ASN A 697 -14.45 -14.89 4.32
C ASN A 697 -14.62 -15.61 2.97
N GLY A 698 -15.54 -15.12 2.13
CA GLY A 698 -15.80 -15.64 0.79
C GLY A 698 -15.26 -14.76 -0.33
N LEU A 699 -15.14 -15.37 -1.52
CA LEU A 699 -14.84 -14.66 -2.75
C LEU A 699 -16.06 -13.84 -3.21
N THR A 700 -15.85 -12.58 -3.58
CA THR A 700 -16.89 -11.70 -4.13
C THR A 700 -16.91 -11.78 -5.65
N ALA A 701 -18.00 -11.33 -6.28
CA ALA A 701 -18.11 -11.27 -7.73
C ALA A 701 -17.52 -9.94 -8.26
N VAL A 702 -16.83 -10.00 -9.40
CA VAL A 702 -16.36 -8.81 -10.12
C VAL A 702 -17.53 -8.21 -10.91
N ASP A 703 -17.92 -6.98 -10.61
CA ASP A 703 -19.09 -6.31 -11.20
C ASP A 703 -18.73 -5.08 -12.05
N ASP A 704 -18.37 -5.31 -13.31
CA ASP A 704 -18.02 -4.26 -14.27
C ASP A 704 -19.18 -3.27 -14.55
N ALA A 705 -20.44 -3.65 -14.25
CA ALA A 705 -21.63 -2.83 -14.47
C ALA A 705 -21.84 -1.77 -13.37
N ALA A 706 -21.40 -2.05 -12.14
CA ALA A 706 -21.47 -1.07 -11.04
C ALA A 706 -20.51 0.13 -11.29
N ALA A 707 -19.32 -0.14 -11.83
CA ALA A 707 -18.33 0.89 -12.19
C ALA A 707 -18.81 1.87 -13.28
N THR A 708 -19.76 1.46 -14.12
CA THR A 708 -20.31 2.31 -15.19
C THR A 708 -21.56 3.10 -14.78
N ALA A 709 -22.20 2.77 -13.65
CA ALA A 709 -23.36 3.50 -13.14
C ALA A 709 -22.97 4.79 -12.38
N GLN A 710 -21.86 4.80 -11.64
CA GLN A 710 -21.34 6.00 -10.96
C GLN A 710 -20.86 7.09 -11.94
N THR A 711 -20.37 6.71 -13.12
CA THR A 711 -19.86 7.67 -14.13
C THR A 711 -20.95 8.36 -14.96
N ALA A 712 -22.21 7.91 -14.89
CA ALA A 712 -23.31 8.47 -15.66
C ALA A 712 -23.94 9.74 -15.03
N THR A 713 -23.64 10.05 -13.77
CA THR A 713 -24.16 11.22 -13.03
C THR A 713 -23.19 12.40 -12.92
N ASP A 714 -21.92 12.23 -13.32
CA ASP A 714 -20.90 13.30 -13.31
C ASP A 714 -21.07 14.37 -14.42
N GLY A 715 -22.18 14.29 -15.18
CA GLY A 715 -22.47 15.16 -16.32
C GLY A 715 -22.83 16.61 -15.98
N GLN A 716 -22.78 17.05 -14.72
CA GLN A 716 -23.16 18.42 -14.34
C GLN A 716 -22.21 19.05 -13.30
N SER A 717 -20.99 19.37 -13.75
CA SER A 717 -20.17 20.42 -13.13
C SER A 717 -20.95 21.76 -13.07
N PRO A 718 -21.00 22.46 -11.92
CA PRO A 718 -21.45 23.84 -11.88
C PRO A 718 -20.48 24.74 -12.64
N ALA A 719 -21.01 25.52 -13.57
CA ALA A 719 -20.25 26.47 -14.37
C ALA A 719 -19.45 27.44 -13.49
N ALA A 720 -18.13 27.44 -13.63
CA ALA A 720 -17.25 28.45 -13.07
C ALA A 720 -17.65 29.85 -13.58
N GLY A 721 -17.89 30.77 -12.64
CA GLY A 721 -18.19 32.17 -12.91
C GLY A 721 -17.07 32.84 -13.71
N GLN A 722 -17.44 33.51 -14.80
CA GLN A 722 -16.54 34.31 -15.62
C GLN A 722 -16.07 35.57 -14.88
N GLY A 723 -14.78 35.65 -14.57
CA GLY A 723 -14.06 36.90 -14.29
C GLY A 723 -13.56 37.59 -15.57
N PRO A 724 -13.35 38.93 -15.57
CA PRO A 724 -13.38 39.79 -16.77
C PRO A 724 -12.12 39.72 -17.64
N PRO A 725 -12.20 40.17 -18.92
CA PRO A 725 -11.17 39.93 -19.91
C PRO A 725 -10.05 40.99 -19.85
N SER A 726 -8.79 40.55 -19.93
CA SER A 726 -7.66 41.46 -20.16
C SER A 726 -6.69 40.95 -21.22
N GLY A 727 -6.64 41.68 -22.34
CA GLY A 727 -5.39 42.12 -22.96
C GLY A 727 -4.77 41.23 -24.03
N GLN A 728 -4.96 41.61 -25.29
CA GLN A 728 -4.20 41.12 -26.44
C GLN A 728 -2.75 41.65 -26.48
N GLY A 729 -1.83 40.75 -26.86
CA GLY A 729 -0.71 41.01 -27.78
C GLY A 729 0.70 40.68 -27.25
N PRO A 730 1.73 40.47 -28.12
CA PRO A 730 1.76 40.13 -29.56
C PRO A 730 2.74 38.95 -29.88
N PRO A 731 3.03 38.58 -31.15
CA PRO A 731 3.33 37.19 -31.54
C PRO A 731 4.82 36.86 -31.79
N GLY A 732 5.11 35.55 -31.69
CA GLY A 732 6.05 34.84 -32.57
C GLY A 732 7.53 34.81 -32.17
N GLY A 733 8.07 33.61 -31.97
CA GLY A 733 9.51 33.33 -31.94
C GLY A 733 9.77 31.83 -31.97
N GLY A 734 10.21 31.33 -33.13
CA GLY A 734 10.40 29.90 -33.39
C GLY A 734 11.56 29.27 -32.62
N ALA A 735 11.49 27.93 -32.54
CA ALA A 735 12.51 27.06 -31.96
C ALA A 735 13.88 27.18 -32.66
N PRO A 736 14.99 27.01 -31.93
CA PRO A 736 16.24 26.57 -32.50
C PRO A 736 16.53 25.10 -32.16
N SER A 737 16.68 24.33 -33.24
CA SER A 737 17.34 23.04 -33.30
C SER A 737 18.85 23.14 -33.10
N GLY A 738 19.43 22.17 -32.39
CA GLY A 738 20.81 21.70 -32.59
C GLY A 738 21.80 21.99 -31.46
N VAL A 739 22.24 20.94 -30.76
CA VAL A 739 23.54 20.92 -30.05
C VAL A 739 24.27 19.62 -30.36
N ASN A 740 25.51 19.79 -30.81
CA ASN A 740 26.51 18.81 -31.24
C ASN A 740 27.30 18.26 -30.03
N PRO A 741 27.58 16.95 -29.93
CA PRO A 741 28.21 16.35 -28.76
C PRO A 741 29.75 16.41 -28.82
N GLU A 742 30.36 17.48 -28.31
CA GLU A 742 31.77 17.47 -27.88
C GLU A 742 32.01 18.56 -26.82
N THR A 743 31.84 18.24 -25.53
CA THR A 743 32.67 18.78 -24.41
C THR A 743 32.20 18.21 -23.06
N LEU A 744 32.69 17.04 -22.67
CA LEU A 744 32.83 16.68 -21.25
C LEU A 744 33.99 15.69 -21.10
N ALA A 745 35.20 16.25 -21.02
CA ALA A 745 36.40 15.55 -20.57
C ALA A 745 36.97 16.37 -19.40
N TRP A 746 37.55 15.66 -18.43
CA TRP A 746 38.16 16.12 -17.17
C TRP A 746 37.22 16.17 -15.96
N ILE A 747 37.05 15.02 -15.28
CA ILE A 747 37.70 14.69 -13.99
C ILE A 747 37.18 13.29 -13.57
N ILE A 748 37.82 12.23 -14.05
CA ILE A 748 37.96 10.95 -13.32
C ILE A 748 39.36 10.42 -13.66
N GLY A 749 40.27 10.47 -12.69
CA GLY A 749 41.65 10.00 -12.86
C GLY A 749 42.40 10.09 -11.55
N GLY A 750 42.27 9.05 -10.71
CA GLY A 750 42.84 9.09 -9.37
C GLY A 750 42.90 7.76 -8.61
N SER A 751 43.45 6.73 -9.25
CA SER A 751 44.27 5.69 -8.60
C SER A 751 43.62 4.57 -7.77
N VAL A 752 43.53 3.39 -8.40
CA VAL A 752 43.67 2.08 -7.73
C VAL A 752 45.11 1.59 -7.95
N LEU A 753 45.92 1.47 -6.89
CA LEU A 753 47.06 0.56 -6.82
C LEU A 753 47.43 0.27 -5.35
N GLY A 754 47.25 -0.98 -4.91
CA GLY A 754 47.94 -1.51 -3.73
C GLY A 754 47.15 -2.52 -2.90
N GLY A 755 47.11 -3.79 -3.32
CA GLY A 755 46.60 -4.88 -2.50
C GLY A 755 47.66 -5.46 -1.53
N GLY A 756 47.22 -5.69 -0.29
CA GLY A 756 47.42 -6.91 0.53
C GLY A 756 48.82 -7.33 1.02
N ALA A 757 49.00 -7.33 2.35
CA ALA A 757 49.68 -8.42 3.10
C ALA A 757 49.35 -8.37 4.61
N LEU A 758 48.90 -9.51 5.15
CA LEU A 758 48.72 -9.85 6.57
C LEU A 758 50.06 -9.90 7.32
N VAL A 759 50.05 -9.62 8.65
CA VAL A 759 50.57 -10.46 9.75
C VAL A 759 50.57 -9.68 11.09
N GLY A 760 49.85 -10.24 12.08
CA GLY A 760 50.38 -10.51 13.43
C GLY A 760 50.53 -9.38 14.46
N GLY A 761 49.58 -9.31 15.40
CA GLY A 761 49.80 -9.41 16.85
C GLY A 761 50.46 -8.25 17.62
N GLY A 762 49.82 -7.86 18.73
CA GLY A 762 50.54 -7.35 19.91
C GLY A 762 50.03 -6.01 20.46
N PHE A 763 49.30 -6.11 21.58
CA PHE A 763 49.07 -5.04 22.55
C PHE A 763 50.36 -4.25 22.89
N VAL A 764 50.23 -2.95 23.18
CA VAL A 764 50.55 -2.27 24.46
C VAL A 764 50.81 -0.76 24.24
N ILE A 765 49.87 0.03 24.76
CA ILE A 765 50.00 1.28 25.53
C ILE A 765 51.40 1.92 25.59
N ALA A 766 51.52 3.17 25.11
CA ALA A 766 52.37 4.18 25.75
C ALA A 766 51.97 5.61 25.35
N LYS A 767 51.22 6.25 26.25
CA LYS A 767 51.01 7.70 26.35
C LYS A 767 52.35 8.41 26.55
N ARG A 768 52.71 9.39 25.72
CA ARG A 768 53.53 10.52 26.18
C ARG A 768 53.35 11.80 25.36
N ARG A 769 52.80 12.79 26.06
CA ARG A 769 52.88 14.24 25.83
C ARG A 769 54.27 14.68 25.36
N SER A 770 54.32 15.71 24.52
CA SER A 770 54.77 17.06 24.93
C SER A 770 55.49 17.84 23.82
N ASN A 771 54.86 18.97 23.48
CA ASN A 771 55.43 20.29 23.24
C ASN A 771 56.17 20.66 21.96
N ARG A 772 55.58 21.72 21.37
CA ARG A 772 56.18 22.99 20.92
C ARG A 772 57.24 22.91 19.81
N ARG A 773 56.93 23.58 18.69
CA ARG A 773 57.38 24.97 18.49
C ARG A 773 56.70 25.63 17.29
N VAL A 774 56.20 26.83 17.57
CA VAL A 774 55.84 27.91 16.66
C VAL A 774 57.05 28.34 15.82
N LYS A 775 56.81 28.73 14.56
CA LYS A 775 57.49 29.74 13.74
C LYS A 775 56.69 29.86 12.43
N ALA A 776 56.36 31.01 11.88
CA ALA A 776 56.51 32.42 12.24
C ALA A 776 55.42 33.18 11.47
#